data_AF-A0A1F9ZRB2-F1
#
_entry.id   AF-A0A1F9ZRB2-F1
#
_cell.length_a   1.000
_cell.length_b   1.000
_cell.length_c   1.000
_cell.angle_alpha   90.00
_cell.angle_beta   90.00
_cell.angle_gamma   90.00
#
_symmetry.space_group_name_H-M   'P 1'
#
loop_
_entity.id
_entity.type
_entity.pdbx_description
1 polymer ?
#
loop_
_entity_poly.entity_id
_entity_poly.type
_entity_poly.pdbx_seq_one_letter_code
_entity_poly.pdbx_strand_id
1 'polypeptide(L)'
;MSRRRKIWILPALFALMLTAVSASEYIPSSHDTKLPPESVTYDLVSPSDFEKLYETDNLTYYFKEDRDVIAIQDKRNGYVWKTGLDIEFNKYLEDQCDLVPDDQKVDCAPLEDRLNTTFTGIANSLVTIEYYDVSNSIKRISSASDSGASSTLATVNNDPAHRRLDIRFGSLRIDIKVHIYFDEAGIRYEIRDDELGGEGIDTLAAIQLSPFMGAAGGQKLYWDVEKDDFKKEVPNEMIPGYVLVPDGPGALIRFEDRNTGLTPYVGDVYGPDPTESDYYYAHETSYLPIKNPLMPVFGIAHGNRQAAFLAYATQGGEYMEITVSPEENMTYYTYAYPRFEYNKLYHQIYNKQGDGYFTLMKDRNHFDLSMRYDFLSGDGSSDGRPADYVGMALTYRDYLKSVDRLPTTTRSSGDVPVRLDFVMADIKKSVFGMEDVVVTSADEVKAILADVKENGIANVTSGLLGWQKGGITSGDPFETDWSNEIGSSGDFKALINTAKELGYDVSFSQDYVTIHRDQVSFLNNAAKHMNGWYMEYRLRDDFPVTVFGYARPSKSAQWLLTQTRKLEKMNVGSLTIEGIPRTLLSEYSKTSSEIHKTMEINVAAFEKLNPDLKVAATSPNDYLWGYIDRFLETPVFSSQFLVETDTVPFLQLVINNNMEMYAPYSNFSFYTTKDVLRMIDFNLSPSFVLTQDPSYQLTLTNSARYYSTEYIQYKALIKEIYDKVNDVLKEVASAEWIDRTVVENGVILNTYDNGKHVLINYTDHAITYEGILVPALSARTLD
;
A
#
# COMPACT_ATOMS: atom_id res chain seq x y z
N MET A 1 -22.02 -83.62 -34.94
CA MET A 1 -20.74 -84.35 -34.71
C MET A 1 -19.67 -83.30 -34.49
N SER A 2 -19.15 -83.15 -33.26
CA SER A 2 -17.78 -83.57 -32.87
C SER A 2 -16.70 -82.82 -33.70
N ARG A 3 -15.76 -82.05 -33.14
CA ARG A 3 -14.99 -82.27 -31.89
C ARG A 3 -14.16 -81.01 -31.55
N ARG A 4 -14.00 -80.79 -30.24
CA ARG A 4 -13.06 -79.85 -29.59
C ARG A 4 -11.59 -80.09 -29.97
N ARG A 5 -10.78 -79.03 -29.96
CA ARG A 5 -9.47 -78.97 -29.27
C ARG A 5 -9.14 -77.52 -28.87
N LYS A 6 -8.86 -77.34 -27.57
CA LYS A 6 -8.31 -76.14 -26.92
C LYS A 6 -6.81 -76.01 -27.24
N ILE A 7 -6.24 -74.81 -27.19
CA ILE A 7 -5.02 -74.43 -26.44
C ILE A 7 -4.85 -72.89 -26.44
N TRP A 8 -4.81 -72.35 -25.22
CA TRP A 8 -4.22 -71.14 -24.63
C TRP A 8 -3.46 -70.10 -25.47
N ILE A 9 -3.83 -68.82 -25.30
CA ILE A 9 -2.90 -67.67 -25.15
C ILE A 9 -3.44 -66.75 -24.03
N LEU A 10 -2.52 -66.29 -23.17
CA LEU A 10 -2.68 -65.46 -21.96
C LEU A 10 -3.45 -64.13 -22.15
N PRO A 11 -4.00 -63.55 -21.06
CA PRO A 11 -4.55 -62.19 -21.08
C PRO A 11 -3.41 -61.17 -20.95
N ALA A 12 -2.98 -60.59 -22.07
CA ALA A 12 -2.14 -59.39 -22.10
C ALA A 12 -3.01 -58.12 -22.06
N LEU A 13 -3.91 -58.03 -21.07
CA LEU A 13 -4.86 -56.91 -20.93
C LEU A 13 -5.02 -56.45 -19.48
N PHE A 14 -3.99 -56.66 -18.65
CA PHE A 14 -3.98 -56.26 -17.24
C PHE A 14 -2.66 -55.59 -16.80
N ALA A 15 -1.99 -54.88 -17.70
CA ALA A 15 -0.77 -54.15 -17.38
C ALA A 15 -0.64 -52.90 -18.26
N LEU A 16 -1.56 -51.94 -18.10
CA LEU A 16 -1.40 -50.51 -18.46
C LEU A 16 -2.64 -49.71 -18.00
N MET A 17 -3.08 -49.92 -16.75
CA MET A 17 -3.68 -48.84 -15.99
C MET A 17 -2.59 -48.37 -15.02
N LEU A 18 -1.56 -47.73 -15.59
CA LEU A 18 -0.88 -46.69 -14.83
C LEU A 18 -1.93 -45.61 -14.65
N THR A 19 -2.50 -45.53 -13.45
CA THR A 19 -3.11 -44.30 -12.98
C THR A 19 -2.01 -43.25 -13.03
N ALA A 20 -1.89 -42.56 -14.16
CA ALA A 20 -1.37 -41.21 -14.15
C ALA A 20 -2.35 -40.45 -13.26
N VAL A 21 -2.02 -40.34 -11.99
CA VAL A 21 -2.52 -39.26 -11.16
C VAL A 21 -1.94 -38.04 -11.85
N SER A 22 -2.72 -37.43 -12.75
CA SER A 22 -2.42 -36.10 -13.22
C SER A 22 -2.47 -35.24 -11.96
N ALA A 23 -1.33 -34.97 -11.34
CA ALA A 23 -1.24 -33.92 -10.34
C ALA A 23 -1.83 -32.68 -11.02
N SER A 24 -2.92 -32.12 -10.50
CA SER A 24 -3.44 -30.91 -11.07
C SER A 24 -2.40 -29.83 -10.85
N GLU A 25 -1.91 -29.24 -11.93
CA GLU A 25 -0.98 -28.13 -11.88
C GLU A 25 -1.54 -27.01 -10.99
N TYR A 26 -0.71 -26.43 -10.11
CA TYR A 26 -1.16 -25.34 -9.24
C TYR A 26 -1.51 -24.13 -10.11
N ILE A 27 -2.78 -23.74 -10.09
CA ILE A 27 -3.26 -22.57 -10.85
C ILE A 27 -3.22 -21.37 -9.90
N PRO A 28 -2.29 -20.40 -10.11
CA PRO A 28 -2.23 -19.21 -9.28
C PRO A 28 -3.43 -18.30 -9.55
N SER A 29 -3.85 -17.58 -8.50
CA SER A 29 -4.84 -16.51 -8.56
C SER A 29 -4.17 -15.16 -8.27
N SER A 30 -4.94 -14.07 -8.29
CA SER A 30 -4.50 -12.73 -7.84
C SER A 30 -4.05 -12.67 -6.37
N HIS A 31 -4.32 -13.71 -5.58
CA HIS A 31 -3.82 -13.83 -4.20
C HIS A 31 -2.38 -14.38 -4.14
N ASP A 32 -1.88 -14.92 -5.25
CA ASP A 32 -0.59 -15.57 -5.34
C ASP A 32 0.41 -14.68 -6.09
N THR A 33 1.70 -14.96 -5.93
CA THR A 33 2.71 -14.42 -6.84
C THR A 33 2.90 -15.42 -7.97
N LYS A 34 2.66 -15.00 -9.21
CA LYS A 34 2.90 -15.84 -10.39
C LYS A 34 4.40 -15.88 -10.70
N LEU A 35 4.81 -16.78 -11.58
CA LEU A 35 6.16 -16.80 -12.15
C LEU A 35 6.59 -15.41 -12.67
N PRO A 36 7.90 -15.10 -12.63
CA PRO A 36 8.40 -13.85 -13.17
C PRO A 36 8.02 -13.70 -14.65
N PRO A 37 7.89 -12.47 -15.17
CA PRO A 37 7.67 -12.24 -16.60
C PRO A 37 8.80 -12.87 -17.44
N GLU A 38 8.61 -12.93 -18.76
CA GLU A 38 9.68 -13.39 -19.65
C GLU A 38 10.82 -12.36 -19.71
N SER A 39 12.06 -12.85 -19.85
CA SER A 39 13.19 -11.99 -20.18
C SER A 39 13.09 -11.56 -21.64
N VAL A 40 13.40 -10.31 -21.91
CA VAL A 40 13.36 -9.73 -23.26
C VAL A 40 14.71 -9.18 -23.68
N THR A 41 14.95 -9.14 -24.99
CA THR A 41 16.10 -8.43 -25.56
C THR A 41 15.62 -7.09 -26.05
N TYR A 42 16.14 -6.00 -25.49
CA TYR A 42 15.76 -4.66 -25.91
C TYR A 42 16.59 -4.21 -27.11
N ASP A 43 15.93 -3.64 -28.12
CA ASP A 43 16.63 -2.89 -29.14
C ASP A 43 17.21 -1.62 -28.50
N LEU A 44 18.54 -1.58 -28.39
CA LEU A 44 19.24 -0.44 -27.81
C LEU A 44 19.18 0.75 -28.77
N VAL A 45 18.25 1.67 -28.52
CA VAL A 45 18.11 2.90 -29.30
C VAL A 45 18.87 4.03 -28.60
N SER A 46 19.89 4.57 -29.27
CA SER A 46 20.53 5.82 -28.82
C SER A 46 19.57 6.99 -29.05
N PRO A 47 19.35 7.89 -28.08
CA PRO A 47 18.48 9.06 -28.22
C PRO A 47 19.18 10.17 -29.03
N SER A 48 19.52 9.90 -30.29
CA SER A 48 20.36 10.77 -31.11
C SER A 48 19.71 12.10 -31.51
N ASP A 49 18.38 12.17 -31.46
CA ASP A 49 17.58 13.38 -31.70
C ASP A 49 17.32 14.20 -30.42
N PHE A 50 17.85 13.77 -29.26
CA PHE A 50 17.72 14.47 -27.99
C PHE A 50 19.00 15.27 -27.67
N GLU A 51 18.85 16.40 -26.97
CA GLU A 51 19.96 17.15 -26.40
C GLU A 51 20.46 16.46 -25.13
N LYS A 52 21.75 16.15 -25.05
CA LYS A 52 22.36 15.65 -23.81
C LYS A 52 22.41 16.75 -22.74
N LEU A 53 21.77 16.51 -21.59
CA LEU A 53 21.70 17.46 -20.49
C LEU A 53 22.79 17.25 -19.43
N TYR A 54 23.03 16.00 -19.03
CA TYR A 54 23.90 15.63 -17.90
C TYR A 54 24.33 14.16 -18.00
N GLU A 55 25.43 13.79 -17.35
CA GLU A 55 25.93 12.41 -17.28
C GLU A 55 26.56 12.16 -15.91
N THR A 56 26.30 10.98 -15.37
CA THR A 56 26.85 10.40 -14.14
C THR A 56 27.61 9.12 -14.46
N ASP A 57 28.15 8.38 -13.49
CA ASP A 57 28.83 7.10 -13.78
C ASP A 57 27.85 6.03 -14.26
N ASN A 58 26.61 6.04 -13.76
CA ASN A 58 25.58 5.07 -14.13
C ASN A 58 24.62 5.54 -15.22
N LEU A 59 24.30 6.83 -15.31
CA LEU A 59 23.17 7.33 -16.11
C LEU A 59 23.58 8.45 -17.06
N THR A 60 22.90 8.57 -18.20
CA THR A 60 22.99 9.73 -19.09
C THR A 60 21.60 10.27 -19.38
N TYR A 61 21.45 11.59 -19.21
CA TYR A 61 20.17 12.28 -19.31
C TYR A 61 20.13 13.13 -20.58
N TYR A 62 19.03 13.01 -21.32
CA TYR A 62 18.78 13.77 -22.54
C TYR A 62 17.39 14.40 -22.51
N PHE A 63 17.17 15.45 -23.29
CA PHE A 63 15.89 16.16 -23.37
C PHE A 63 15.51 16.50 -24.81
N LYS A 64 14.20 16.46 -25.06
CA LYS A 64 13.58 16.82 -26.33
C LYS A 64 12.53 17.88 -26.11
N GLU A 65 12.84 19.09 -26.58
CA GLU A 65 12.12 20.33 -26.24
C GLU A 65 10.70 20.39 -26.81
N ASP A 66 10.47 19.88 -28.02
CA ASP A 66 9.15 19.92 -28.68
C ASP A 66 8.09 19.04 -28.00
N ARG A 67 8.51 18.10 -27.15
CA ARG A 67 7.63 17.11 -26.51
C ARG A 67 7.74 17.09 -24.99
N ASP A 68 8.62 17.90 -24.39
CA ASP A 68 9.00 17.85 -22.97
C ASP A 68 9.44 16.45 -22.50
N VAL A 69 10.09 15.63 -23.33
CA VAL A 69 10.48 14.27 -22.94
C VAL A 69 11.93 14.24 -22.45
N ILE A 70 12.17 13.62 -21.30
CA ILE A 70 13.50 13.26 -20.83
C ILE A 70 13.74 11.78 -21.14
N ALA A 71 14.87 11.50 -21.80
CA ALA A 71 15.38 10.14 -21.97
C ALA A 71 16.52 9.89 -20.96
N ILE A 72 16.44 8.78 -20.23
CA ILE A 72 17.44 8.35 -19.25
C ILE A 72 18.04 7.04 -19.73
N GLN A 73 19.29 7.09 -20.20
CA GLN A 73 20.04 5.92 -20.59
C GLN A 73 20.80 5.35 -19.40
N ASP A 74 20.48 4.12 -19.02
CA ASP A 74 21.20 3.39 -17.99
C ASP A 74 22.41 2.67 -18.61
N LYS A 75 23.62 3.08 -18.22
CA LYS A 75 24.87 2.55 -18.77
C LYS A 75 25.19 1.15 -18.26
N ARG A 76 24.52 0.68 -17.21
CA ARG A 76 24.75 -0.64 -16.60
C ARG A 76 24.16 -1.76 -17.45
N ASN A 77 23.00 -1.52 -18.08
CA ASN A 77 22.28 -2.49 -18.92
C ASN A 77 21.98 -1.99 -20.35
N GLY A 78 22.27 -0.72 -20.65
CA GLY A 78 21.98 -0.05 -21.93
C GLY A 78 20.53 0.42 -22.10
N TYR A 79 19.64 0.11 -21.15
CA TYR A 79 18.21 0.38 -21.25
C TYR A 79 17.93 1.89 -21.23
N VAL A 80 16.95 2.34 -22.01
CA VAL A 80 16.56 3.76 -22.09
C VAL A 80 15.13 3.93 -21.59
N TRP A 81 15.00 4.63 -20.47
CA TRP A 81 13.70 5.11 -19.98
C TRP A 81 13.34 6.42 -20.66
N LYS A 82 12.06 6.61 -20.96
CA LYS A 82 11.52 7.90 -21.40
C LYS A 82 10.40 8.32 -20.46
N THR A 83 10.33 9.61 -20.14
CA THR A 83 9.27 10.16 -19.27
C THR A 83 7.90 10.26 -19.96
N GLY A 84 7.88 10.07 -21.28
CA GLY A 84 6.68 10.00 -22.12
C GLY A 84 6.92 9.13 -23.37
N LEU A 85 5.89 8.94 -24.20
CA LEU A 85 5.94 8.06 -25.38
C LEU A 85 6.81 8.59 -26.53
N ASP A 86 7.09 9.90 -26.58
CA ASP A 86 7.86 10.55 -27.65
C ASP A 86 7.24 10.26 -29.03
N ILE A 87 5.95 10.54 -29.16
CA ILE A 87 5.15 10.34 -30.37
C ILE A 87 4.73 11.67 -30.99
N GLU A 88 4.47 11.66 -32.30
CA GLU A 88 3.93 12.82 -33.02
C GLU A 88 2.41 12.91 -32.84
N PHE A 89 1.83 14.10 -33.00
CA PHE A 89 0.36 14.24 -32.98
C PHE A 89 -0.26 13.65 -34.23
N ASN A 90 -1.27 12.78 -34.05
CA ASN A 90 -1.99 12.14 -35.15
C ASN A 90 -2.46 13.12 -36.23
N LYS A 91 -2.99 14.28 -35.84
CA LYS A 91 -3.43 15.32 -36.79
C LYS A 91 -2.31 15.79 -37.74
N TYR A 92 -1.06 15.84 -37.27
CA TYR A 92 0.08 16.28 -38.09
C TYR A 92 0.52 15.17 -39.04
N LEU A 93 0.41 13.92 -38.62
CA LEU A 93 0.66 12.76 -39.47
C LEU A 93 -0.42 12.63 -40.56
N GLU A 94 -1.68 12.89 -40.22
CA GLU A 94 -2.80 12.98 -41.16
C GLU A 94 -2.57 14.09 -42.19
N ASP A 95 -2.29 15.32 -41.73
CA ASP A 95 -2.00 16.48 -42.60
C ASP A 95 -0.81 16.20 -43.54
N GLN A 96 0.22 15.49 -43.06
CA GLN A 96 1.37 15.08 -43.88
C GLN A 96 0.97 14.02 -44.92
N CYS A 97 0.15 13.03 -44.53
CA CYS A 97 -0.30 11.97 -45.41
C CYS A 97 -1.24 12.47 -46.51
N ASP A 98 -2.06 13.49 -46.23
CA ASP A 98 -2.93 14.14 -47.22
C ASP A 98 -2.16 14.80 -48.37
N LEU A 99 -0.88 15.12 -48.16
CA LEU A 99 0.01 15.66 -49.19
C LEU A 99 0.70 14.57 -50.03
N VAL A 100 0.61 13.30 -49.61
CA VAL A 100 1.19 12.15 -50.31
C VAL A 100 0.24 11.69 -51.43
N PRO A 101 0.74 11.38 -52.65
CA PRO A 101 -0.08 10.80 -53.71
C PRO A 101 -0.83 9.53 -53.26
N ASP A 102 -2.07 9.34 -53.74
CA ASP A 102 -2.94 8.23 -53.30
C ASP A 102 -2.30 6.84 -53.44
N ASP A 103 -1.45 6.64 -54.46
CA ASP A 103 -0.73 5.38 -54.70
C ASP A 103 0.44 5.13 -53.74
N GLN A 104 0.80 6.11 -52.91
CA GLN A 104 1.92 6.09 -51.97
C GLN A 104 1.49 6.26 -50.50
N LYS A 105 0.19 6.46 -50.23
CA LYS A 105 -0.30 6.62 -48.84
C LYS A 105 -0.04 5.43 -47.92
N VAL A 106 0.21 4.25 -48.50
CA VAL A 106 0.65 3.05 -47.74
C VAL A 106 1.98 3.26 -47.00
N ASP A 107 2.81 4.22 -47.43
CA ASP A 107 4.09 4.56 -46.82
C ASP A 107 3.97 5.70 -45.78
N CYS A 108 2.76 6.22 -45.53
CA CYS A 108 2.54 7.20 -44.48
C CYS A 108 2.89 6.63 -43.09
N ALA A 109 3.40 7.50 -42.22
CA ALA A 109 3.64 7.14 -40.84
C ALA A 109 2.31 6.73 -40.16
N PRO A 110 2.30 5.66 -39.36
CA PRO A 110 1.08 5.20 -38.70
C PRO A 110 0.64 6.17 -37.60
N LEU A 111 -0.67 6.19 -37.32
CA LEU A 111 -1.25 6.93 -36.20
C LEU A 111 -1.26 6.07 -34.93
N GLU A 112 -1.25 6.70 -33.76
CA GLU A 112 -1.46 5.99 -32.48
C GLU A 112 -2.96 5.90 -32.17
N ASP A 113 -3.49 4.69 -32.07
CA ASP A 113 -4.91 4.45 -31.82
C ASP A 113 -5.31 4.84 -30.40
N ARG A 114 -6.54 5.34 -30.25
CA ARG A 114 -7.11 5.89 -28.99
C ARG A 114 -6.24 6.95 -28.29
N LEU A 115 -5.32 7.60 -28.99
CA LEU A 115 -4.60 8.80 -28.54
C LEU A 115 -5.04 10.01 -29.37
N ASN A 116 -6.09 10.70 -28.91
CA ASN A 116 -6.45 11.99 -29.48
C ASN A 116 -5.44 13.09 -29.07
N THR A 117 -5.54 14.30 -29.63
CA THR A 117 -4.62 15.41 -29.36
C THR A 117 -4.36 15.66 -27.87
N THR A 118 -5.40 15.59 -27.02
CA THR A 118 -5.24 15.78 -25.57
C THR A 118 -4.43 14.63 -24.95
N PHE A 119 -4.76 13.38 -25.27
CA PHE A 119 -4.06 12.22 -24.74
C PHE A 119 -2.64 12.07 -25.30
N THR A 120 -2.38 12.45 -26.55
CA THR A 120 -1.02 12.55 -27.10
C THR A 120 -0.18 13.56 -26.29
N GLY A 121 -0.76 14.72 -25.97
CA GLY A 121 -0.10 15.71 -25.10
C GLY A 121 0.20 15.15 -23.71
N ILE A 122 -0.75 14.45 -23.09
CA ILE A 122 -0.55 13.79 -21.79
C ILE A 122 0.56 12.73 -21.89
N ALA A 123 0.52 11.90 -22.94
CA ALA A 123 1.46 10.81 -23.15
C ALA A 123 2.90 11.25 -23.40
N ASN A 124 3.10 12.47 -23.92
CA ASN A 124 4.43 13.06 -24.07
C ASN A 124 4.89 13.84 -22.84
N SER A 125 3.98 14.32 -21.99
CA SER A 125 4.30 15.32 -20.98
C SER A 125 5.07 14.83 -19.75
N LEU A 126 5.94 15.70 -19.24
CA LEU A 126 6.46 15.61 -17.86
C LEU A 126 5.39 15.99 -16.83
N VAL A 127 4.51 16.94 -17.16
CA VAL A 127 3.48 17.44 -16.25
C VAL A 127 2.14 17.52 -16.98
N THR A 128 1.11 16.98 -16.34
CA THR A 128 -0.28 17.23 -16.71
C THR A 128 -1.02 17.80 -15.51
N ILE A 129 -1.83 18.83 -15.73
CA ILE A 129 -2.71 19.35 -14.68
C ILE A 129 -4.16 18.97 -14.92
N GLU A 130 -4.86 18.71 -13.83
CA GLU A 130 -6.31 18.68 -13.76
C GLU A 130 -6.82 20.01 -13.21
N TYR A 131 -7.91 20.53 -13.77
CA TYR A 131 -8.54 21.76 -13.30
C TYR A 131 -10.06 21.69 -13.40
N TYR A 132 -10.74 22.42 -12.52
CA TYR A 132 -12.20 22.57 -12.58
C TYR A 132 -12.58 23.63 -13.60
N ASP A 133 -13.40 23.26 -14.59
CA ASP A 133 -13.99 24.23 -15.50
C ASP A 133 -15.14 25.00 -14.84
N VAL A 134 -15.75 25.94 -15.58
CA VAL A 134 -16.87 26.77 -15.09
C VAL A 134 -18.12 25.97 -14.70
N SER A 135 -18.21 24.69 -15.08
CA SER A 135 -19.27 23.77 -14.70
C SER A 135 -18.89 22.86 -13.53
N ASN A 136 -17.73 23.10 -12.91
CA ASN A 136 -17.12 22.26 -11.88
C ASN A 136 -16.81 20.83 -12.38
N SER A 137 -16.56 20.65 -13.69
CA SER A 137 -16.10 19.39 -14.25
C SER A 137 -14.58 19.38 -14.38
N ILE A 138 -13.94 18.25 -14.07
CA ILE A 138 -12.49 18.08 -14.25
C ILE A 138 -12.15 18.05 -15.75
N LYS A 139 -11.19 18.89 -16.13
CA LYS A 139 -10.53 18.93 -17.45
C LYS A 139 -9.02 18.77 -17.28
N ARG A 140 -8.33 18.44 -18.37
CA ARG A 140 -6.89 18.16 -18.39
C ARG A 140 -6.19 18.99 -19.46
N ILE A 141 -4.99 19.44 -19.14
CA ILE A 141 -4.04 20.03 -20.10
C ILE A 141 -2.61 19.67 -19.66
N SER A 142 -1.75 19.38 -20.64
CA SER A 142 -0.38 18.91 -20.43
C SER A 142 0.65 19.98 -20.78
N SER A 143 1.86 19.88 -20.23
CA SER A 143 2.98 20.78 -20.58
C SER A 143 3.32 20.70 -22.08
N ALA A 144 3.28 19.48 -22.63
CA ALA A 144 3.47 19.16 -24.04
C ALA A 144 2.18 19.23 -24.88
N SER A 145 1.20 20.04 -24.46
CA SER A 145 -0.07 20.17 -25.21
C SER A 145 0.14 20.92 -26.51
N ASP A 146 -0.50 20.44 -27.57
CA ASP A 146 -0.48 21.06 -28.90
C ASP A 146 -0.83 22.56 -28.90
N SER A 147 -1.72 22.96 -28.00
CA SER A 147 -2.07 24.36 -27.80
C SER A 147 -2.50 24.62 -26.36
N GLY A 148 -2.45 25.90 -25.94
CA GLY A 148 -2.87 26.34 -24.61
C GLY A 148 -1.80 26.21 -23.52
N ALA A 149 -0.71 25.49 -23.78
CA ALA A 149 0.47 25.41 -22.92
C ALA A 149 1.73 25.87 -23.66
N SER A 150 2.71 26.34 -22.91
CA SER A 150 4.08 26.57 -23.38
C SER A 150 5.05 26.21 -22.27
N SER A 151 6.14 25.53 -22.59
CA SER A 151 7.20 25.17 -21.65
C SER A 151 8.55 25.75 -22.09
N THR A 152 9.48 25.94 -21.16
CA THR A 152 10.87 26.28 -21.45
C THR A 152 11.78 25.66 -20.40
N LEU A 153 12.79 24.91 -20.84
CA LEU A 153 13.77 24.31 -19.94
C LEU A 153 14.93 25.28 -19.68
N ALA A 154 15.22 25.55 -18.42
CA ALA A 154 16.34 26.37 -17.98
C ALA A 154 17.34 25.58 -17.13
N THR A 155 18.62 25.96 -17.18
CA THR A 155 19.63 25.53 -16.21
C THR A 155 19.59 26.44 -15.00
N VAL A 156 19.49 25.89 -13.79
CA VAL A 156 19.45 26.66 -12.55
C VAL A 156 20.86 26.82 -12.01
N ASN A 157 21.25 28.04 -11.63
CA ASN A 157 22.55 28.35 -11.02
C ASN A 157 23.79 27.86 -11.79
N ASN A 158 23.68 27.66 -13.11
CA ASN A 158 24.70 27.02 -13.96
C ASN A 158 25.10 25.60 -13.53
N ASP A 159 24.23 24.91 -12.78
CA ASP A 159 24.41 23.51 -12.41
C ASP A 159 23.72 22.63 -13.46
N PRO A 160 24.47 21.86 -14.28
CA PRO A 160 23.87 21.01 -15.31
C PRO A 160 23.01 19.87 -14.72
N ALA A 161 23.24 19.50 -13.45
CA ALA A 161 22.45 18.53 -12.71
C ALA A 161 21.11 19.10 -12.20
N HIS A 162 20.91 20.43 -12.26
CA HIS A 162 19.69 21.11 -11.84
C HIS A 162 19.03 21.87 -12.99
N ARG A 163 17.95 21.31 -13.52
CA ARG A 163 17.11 21.95 -14.54
C ARG A 163 15.81 22.46 -13.93
N ARG A 164 15.16 23.38 -14.63
CA ARG A 164 13.82 23.87 -14.28
C ARG A 164 12.97 24.02 -15.54
N LEU A 165 11.84 23.33 -15.58
CA LEU A 165 10.85 23.48 -16.64
C LEU A 165 9.82 24.52 -16.21
N ASP A 166 9.84 25.67 -16.88
CA ASP A 166 8.87 26.76 -16.66
C ASP A 166 7.68 26.52 -17.59
N ILE A 167 6.51 26.21 -17.03
CA ILE A 167 5.30 25.86 -17.77
C ILE A 167 4.25 26.94 -17.56
N ARG A 168 3.63 27.39 -18.65
CA ARG A 168 2.52 28.34 -18.64
C ARG A 168 1.31 27.77 -19.36
N PHE A 169 0.21 27.61 -18.64
CA PHE A 169 -1.10 27.27 -19.19
C PHE A 169 -1.88 28.56 -19.48
N GLY A 170 -1.63 29.13 -20.65
CA GLY A 170 -1.97 30.52 -20.99
C GLY A 170 -3.46 30.87 -20.82
N SER A 171 -4.37 30.02 -21.30
CA SER A 171 -5.81 30.24 -21.18
C SER A 171 -6.33 30.09 -19.75
N LEU A 172 -5.68 29.24 -18.95
CA LEU A 172 -6.02 29.02 -17.55
C LEU A 172 -5.40 30.09 -16.65
N ARG A 173 -4.35 30.77 -17.11
CA ARG A 173 -3.53 31.70 -16.32
C ARG A 173 -2.98 30.98 -15.09
N ILE A 174 -2.39 29.81 -15.33
CA ILE A 174 -1.69 29.01 -14.33
C ILE A 174 -0.23 28.90 -14.79
N ASP A 175 0.69 29.21 -13.90
CA ASP A 175 2.13 29.12 -14.11
C ASP A 175 2.69 28.10 -13.09
N ILE A 176 3.53 27.18 -13.57
CA ILE A 176 4.15 26.13 -12.75
C ILE A 176 5.63 26.06 -13.09
N LYS A 177 6.47 25.92 -12.06
CA LYS A 177 7.89 25.62 -12.24
C LYS A 177 8.20 24.25 -11.68
N VAL A 178 8.80 23.40 -12.51
CA VAL A 178 9.25 22.07 -12.09
C VAL A 178 10.75 22.05 -12.03
N HIS A 179 11.30 21.94 -10.83
CA HIS A 179 12.71 21.70 -10.61
C HIS A 179 13.03 20.22 -10.83
N ILE A 180 14.06 19.94 -11.60
CA ILE A 180 14.47 18.60 -12.02
C ILE A 180 15.93 18.40 -11.63
N TYR A 181 16.20 17.41 -10.79
CA TYR A 181 17.54 17.06 -10.33
C TYR A 181 17.96 15.71 -10.88
N PHE A 182 19.20 15.61 -11.33
CA PHE A 182 19.80 14.39 -11.87
C PHE A 182 20.96 13.93 -10.99
N ASP A 183 21.05 12.62 -10.71
CA ASP A 183 22.20 12.04 -10.01
C ASP A 183 22.49 10.59 -10.44
N GLU A 184 23.33 9.90 -9.67
CA GLU A 184 23.79 8.53 -9.95
C GLU A 184 22.68 7.47 -9.91
N ALA A 185 21.62 7.70 -9.14
CA ALA A 185 20.53 6.74 -8.95
C ALA A 185 19.31 7.09 -9.80
N GLY A 186 19.08 8.37 -10.11
CA GLY A 186 18.01 8.76 -11.02
C GLY A 186 17.62 10.23 -10.98
N ILE A 187 16.32 10.48 -11.09
CA ILE A 187 15.73 11.80 -11.30
C ILE A 187 14.79 12.18 -10.15
N ARG A 188 14.82 13.43 -9.71
CA ARG A 188 13.89 13.99 -8.73
C ARG A 188 13.18 15.21 -9.30
N TYR A 189 11.86 15.24 -9.19
CA TYR A 189 11.02 16.40 -9.47
C TYR A 189 10.66 17.11 -8.18
N GLU A 190 10.68 18.44 -8.19
CA GLU A 190 10.24 19.30 -7.09
C GLU A 190 9.38 20.43 -7.68
N ILE A 191 8.18 20.62 -7.14
CA ILE A 191 7.32 21.79 -7.42
C ILE A 191 7.03 22.44 -6.08
N ARG A 192 7.40 23.71 -5.97
CA ARG A 192 7.21 24.49 -4.75
C ARG A 192 5.90 25.25 -4.81
N ASP A 193 5.19 25.28 -3.69
CA ASP A 193 3.89 25.95 -3.59
C ASP A 193 4.00 27.45 -3.88
N ASP A 194 5.09 28.08 -3.46
CA ASP A 194 5.37 29.51 -3.67
C ASP A 194 5.77 29.85 -5.12
N GLU A 195 6.04 28.84 -5.94
CA GLU A 195 6.32 28.96 -7.38
C GLU A 195 5.14 28.49 -8.25
N LEU A 196 4.03 28.08 -7.64
CA LEU A 196 2.72 27.95 -8.29
C LEU A 196 2.03 29.31 -8.33
N GLY A 197 1.54 29.71 -9.51
CA GLY A 197 0.97 31.04 -9.65
C GLY A 197 -0.03 31.22 -10.77
N GLY A 198 -0.39 32.49 -10.97
CA GLY A 198 -1.35 32.93 -11.96
C GLY A 198 -2.77 33.07 -11.43
N GLU A 199 -3.58 33.90 -12.10
CA GLU A 199 -4.93 34.27 -11.64
C GLU A 199 -5.94 33.11 -11.63
N GLY A 200 -5.62 31.97 -12.27
CA GLY A 200 -6.48 30.79 -12.29
C GLY A 200 -6.06 29.68 -11.33
N ILE A 201 -5.04 29.90 -10.48
CA ILE A 201 -4.45 28.84 -9.67
C ILE A 201 -5.45 28.14 -8.75
N ASP A 202 -6.48 28.84 -8.26
CA ASP A 202 -7.50 28.25 -7.39
C ASP A 202 -8.34 27.17 -8.11
N THR A 203 -8.33 27.14 -9.44
CA THR A 203 -9.03 26.09 -10.23
C THR A 203 -8.22 24.81 -10.37
N LEU A 204 -6.94 24.80 -10.00
CA LEU A 204 -6.05 23.65 -10.08
C LEU A 204 -6.58 22.55 -9.15
N ALA A 205 -7.04 21.45 -9.75
CA ALA A 205 -7.54 20.29 -9.03
C ALA A 205 -6.38 19.39 -8.60
N ALA A 206 -5.50 19.04 -9.54
CA ALA A 206 -4.38 18.15 -9.27
C ALA A 206 -3.23 18.30 -10.27
N ILE A 207 -2.05 17.81 -9.89
CA ILE A 207 -0.87 17.69 -10.77
C ILE A 207 -0.52 16.21 -10.94
N GLN A 208 -0.28 15.78 -12.17
CA GLN A 208 0.19 14.44 -12.55
C GLN A 208 1.63 14.55 -13.07
N LEU A 209 2.52 13.64 -12.66
CA LEU A 209 3.92 13.64 -13.09
C LEU A 209 4.22 12.45 -14.01
N SER A 210 4.86 12.73 -15.15
CA SER A 210 5.36 11.77 -16.14
C SER A 210 4.38 10.60 -16.41
N PRO A 211 3.12 10.86 -16.86
CA PRO A 211 2.07 9.86 -16.74
C PRO A 211 2.30 8.55 -17.50
N PHE A 212 3.14 8.59 -18.54
CA PHE A 212 3.45 7.46 -19.42
C PHE A 212 4.88 6.93 -19.27
N MET A 213 5.61 7.34 -18.22
CA MET A 213 6.92 6.77 -17.94
C MET A 213 6.82 5.28 -17.62
N GLY A 214 7.43 4.44 -18.47
CA GLY A 214 7.32 2.98 -18.35
C GLY A 214 5.96 2.41 -18.78
N ALA A 215 5.16 3.15 -19.54
CA ALA A 215 3.94 2.61 -20.13
C ALA A 215 4.24 1.47 -21.12
N ALA A 216 3.36 0.48 -21.18
CA ALA A 216 3.47 -0.67 -22.08
C ALA A 216 2.17 -0.88 -22.87
N GLY A 217 2.31 -1.41 -24.07
CA GLY A 217 1.20 -1.66 -25.00
C GLY A 217 1.11 -0.62 -26.11
N GLY A 218 -0.13 -0.32 -26.51
CA GLY A 218 -0.44 0.58 -27.61
C GLY A 218 -0.84 -0.15 -28.90
N GLN A 219 -1.42 0.60 -29.81
CA GLN A 219 -1.84 0.09 -31.11
C GLN A 219 -1.63 1.17 -32.16
N LYS A 220 -1.10 0.77 -33.31
CA LYS A 220 -0.90 1.63 -34.47
C LYS A 220 -1.97 1.40 -35.52
N LEU A 221 -2.41 2.49 -36.15
CA LEU A 221 -3.25 2.47 -37.33
C LEU A 221 -2.39 2.80 -38.54
N TYR A 222 -2.22 1.81 -39.41
CA TYR A 222 -1.59 1.99 -40.72
C TYR A 222 -2.65 2.32 -41.78
N TRP A 223 -2.22 2.96 -42.86
CA TRP A 223 -3.08 3.21 -44.02
C TRP A 223 -3.60 1.88 -44.60
N ASP A 224 -4.92 1.78 -44.73
CA ASP A 224 -5.60 0.66 -45.34
C ASP A 224 -6.08 1.06 -46.75
N VAL A 225 -5.46 0.46 -47.76
CA VAL A 225 -5.75 0.71 -49.18
C VAL A 225 -7.20 0.38 -49.55
N GLU A 226 -7.82 -0.60 -48.89
CA GLU A 226 -9.21 -0.99 -49.18
C GLU A 226 -10.22 -0.02 -48.55
N LYS A 227 -9.84 0.62 -47.45
CA LYS A 227 -10.68 1.58 -46.71
C LYS A 227 -10.43 3.03 -47.07
N ASP A 228 -9.30 3.31 -47.73
CA ASP A 228 -8.84 4.67 -48.05
C ASP A 228 -8.71 5.54 -46.78
N ASP A 229 -8.24 4.92 -45.69
CA ASP A 229 -8.16 5.52 -44.35
C ASP A 229 -7.18 4.75 -43.44
N PHE A 230 -6.76 5.34 -42.32
CA PHE A 230 -5.97 4.70 -41.27
C PHE A 230 -6.81 3.70 -40.47
N LYS A 231 -6.98 2.48 -41.00
CA LYS A 231 -7.81 1.41 -40.40
C LYS A 231 -7.12 0.08 -40.23
N LYS A 232 -5.86 -0.05 -40.68
CA LYS A 232 -5.11 -1.28 -40.49
C LYS A 232 -4.49 -1.29 -39.09
N GLU A 233 -5.20 -1.92 -38.17
CA GLU A 233 -4.82 -2.08 -36.76
C GLU A 233 -3.63 -3.04 -36.62
N VAL A 234 -2.58 -2.57 -35.95
CA VAL A 234 -1.38 -3.35 -35.62
C VAL A 234 -1.00 -3.03 -34.17
N PRO A 235 -1.20 -3.97 -33.23
CA PRO A 235 -0.75 -3.81 -31.86
C PRO A 235 0.75 -3.58 -31.78
N ASN A 236 1.18 -2.71 -30.86
CA ASN A 236 2.59 -2.60 -30.51
C ASN A 236 3.03 -3.88 -29.79
N GLU A 237 4.32 -4.20 -29.85
CA GLU A 237 4.87 -5.29 -29.05
C GLU A 237 4.73 -4.97 -27.56
N MET A 238 4.00 -5.82 -26.83
CA MET A 238 3.82 -5.70 -25.40
C MET A 238 5.11 -6.11 -24.68
N ILE A 239 5.76 -5.16 -24.01
CA ILE A 239 6.93 -5.46 -23.17
C ILE A 239 6.43 -6.26 -21.96
N PRO A 240 6.93 -7.48 -21.69
CA PRO A 240 6.62 -8.21 -20.47
C PRO A 240 7.06 -7.41 -19.25
N GLY A 241 6.27 -7.42 -18.19
CA GLY A 241 6.56 -6.60 -17.02
C GLY A 241 5.32 -6.37 -16.18
N TYR A 242 5.42 -5.41 -15.26
CA TYR A 242 4.32 -5.04 -14.38
C TYR A 242 4.52 -3.67 -13.75
N VAL A 243 3.40 -3.11 -13.28
CA VAL A 243 3.36 -2.03 -12.30
C VAL A 243 3.26 -2.64 -10.90
N LEU A 244 4.09 -2.19 -9.97
CA LEU A 244 3.96 -2.47 -8.54
C LEU A 244 3.17 -1.33 -7.88
N VAL A 245 2.12 -1.68 -7.15
CA VAL A 245 1.38 -0.75 -6.28
C VAL A 245 1.41 -1.22 -4.83
N PRO A 246 1.49 -0.31 -3.84
CA PRO A 246 1.61 -0.65 -2.42
C PRO A 246 0.23 -0.95 -1.79
N ASP A 247 -0.64 -1.67 -2.51
CA ASP A 247 -1.96 -2.04 -2.04
C ASP A 247 -1.91 -3.24 -1.09
N GLY A 248 -2.30 -3.03 0.18
CA GLY A 248 -2.14 -4.03 1.22
C GLY A 248 -0.66 -4.39 1.45
N PRO A 249 -0.24 -5.66 1.32
CA PRO A 249 1.18 -6.01 1.36
C PRO A 249 1.95 -5.54 0.11
N GLY A 250 1.25 -5.19 -0.97
CA GLY A 250 1.80 -4.98 -2.31
C GLY A 250 1.08 -5.85 -3.34
N ALA A 251 0.81 -5.27 -4.50
CA ALA A 251 0.20 -5.94 -5.65
C ALA A 251 0.97 -5.64 -6.93
N LEU A 252 0.99 -6.60 -7.85
CA LEU A 252 1.47 -6.38 -9.20
C LEU A 252 0.28 -6.30 -10.16
N ILE A 253 0.38 -5.41 -11.14
CA ILE A 253 -0.51 -5.28 -12.29
C ILE A 253 0.36 -5.59 -13.50
N ARG A 254 0.33 -6.83 -13.98
CA ARG A 254 1.12 -7.26 -15.15
C ARG A 254 0.60 -6.62 -16.43
N PHE A 255 1.54 -6.34 -17.32
CA PHE A 255 1.24 -5.99 -18.70
C PHE A 255 0.72 -7.23 -19.42
N GLU A 256 -0.56 -7.19 -19.79
CA GLU A 256 -1.28 -8.31 -20.37
C GLU A 256 -2.21 -7.75 -21.46
N ASP A 257 -2.28 -8.44 -22.60
CA ASP A 257 -3.28 -8.17 -23.62
C ASP A 257 -4.67 -8.56 -23.08
N ARG A 258 -5.57 -7.60 -23.01
CA ARG A 258 -6.94 -7.71 -22.52
C ARG A 258 -7.89 -7.54 -23.70
N ASN A 259 -9.09 -8.06 -23.52
CA ASN A 259 -10.18 -7.92 -24.48
C ASN A 259 -11.37 -7.12 -23.93
N THR A 260 -11.23 -6.61 -22.70
CA THR A 260 -12.25 -5.83 -22.00
C THR A 260 -11.58 -4.76 -21.15
N GLY A 261 -12.11 -3.53 -21.22
CA GLY A 261 -11.69 -2.46 -20.34
C GLY A 261 -12.01 -2.75 -18.87
N LEU A 262 -11.05 -2.48 -18.00
CA LEU A 262 -11.18 -2.63 -16.55
C LEU A 262 -11.09 -1.26 -15.87
N THR A 263 -11.67 -1.17 -14.68
CA THR A 263 -11.55 0.02 -13.84
C THR A 263 -10.10 0.25 -13.43
N PRO A 264 -9.57 1.48 -13.53
CA PRO A 264 -8.26 1.83 -12.99
C PRO A 264 -8.10 1.49 -11.51
N TYR A 265 -6.88 1.20 -11.11
CA TYR A 265 -6.48 1.25 -9.70
C TYR A 265 -6.27 2.72 -9.30
N VAL A 266 -6.80 3.09 -8.14
CA VAL A 266 -6.53 4.38 -7.48
C VAL A 266 -6.30 4.10 -6.00
N GLY A 267 -5.08 4.33 -5.54
CA GLY A 267 -4.69 4.21 -4.14
C GLY A 267 -4.40 5.57 -3.52
N ASP A 268 -5.19 5.98 -2.53
CA ASP A 268 -5.01 7.22 -1.77
C ASP A 268 -3.98 7.02 -0.66
N VAL A 269 -2.83 7.68 -0.74
CA VAL A 269 -1.73 7.46 0.20
C VAL A 269 -2.10 8.00 1.58
N TYR A 270 -1.89 7.16 2.60
CA TYR A 270 -2.35 7.35 3.99
C TYR A 270 -3.88 7.31 4.18
N GLY A 271 -4.62 7.09 3.09
CA GLY A 271 -6.07 7.05 3.04
C GLY A 271 -6.71 8.44 3.04
N PRO A 272 -8.02 8.48 2.71
CA PRO A 272 -8.72 9.73 2.51
C PRO A 272 -8.86 10.50 3.82
N ASP A 273 -8.65 11.81 3.76
CA ASP A 273 -8.94 12.70 4.87
C ASP A 273 -10.47 12.76 5.11
N PRO A 274 -10.98 12.23 6.24
CA PRO A 274 -12.40 12.25 6.50
C PRO A 274 -12.94 13.69 6.58
N THR A 275 -12.14 14.66 7.02
CA THR A 275 -12.58 16.06 7.15
C THR A 275 -12.67 16.80 5.81
N GLU A 276 -12.11 16.20 4.75
CA GLU A 276 -12.16 16.69 3.38
C GLU A 276 -13.01 15.83 2.45
N SER A 277 -13.75 14.87 2.98
CA SER A 277 -14.71 14.07 2.21
C SER A 277 -15.79 14.95 1.58
N ASP A 278 -16.53 14.43 0.60
CA ASP A 278 -17.62 15.20 -0.05
C ASP A 278 -18.65 15.73 0.96
N TYR A 279 -18.91 14.95 2.01
CA TYR A 279 -19.87 15.25 3.06
C TYR A 279 -19.24 15.15 4.45
N TYR A 280 -19.82 15.88 5.41
CA TYR A 280 -19.44 15.81 6.83
C TYR A 280 -19.76 14.46 7.50
N TYR A 281 -20.37 13.52 6.77
CA TYR A 281 -20.70 12.20 7.29
C TYR A 281 -20.29 11.11 6.30
N ALA A 282 -19.85 9.99 6.86
CA ALA A 282 -19.66 8.74 6.15
C ALA A 282 -20.52 7.64 6.78
N HIS A 283 -20.87 6.65 5.98
CA HIS A 283 -21.61 5.49 6.43
C HIS A 283 -20.70 4.26 6.38
N GLU A 284 -20.89 3.38 7.35
CA GLU A 284 -20.33 2.04 7.28
C GLU A 284 -20.75 1.36 5.96
N THR A 285 -19.79 0.72 5.32
CA THR A 285 -19.99 0.00 4.06
C THR A 285 -20.06 -1.50 4.33
N SER A 286 -20.87 -2.22 3.55
CA SER A 286 -21.06 -3.67 3.70
C SER A 286 -20.14 -4.51 2.79
N TYR A 287 -19.22 -3.87 2.06
CA TYR A 287 -18.23 -4.54 1.22
C TYR A 287 -16.87 -4.57 1.92
N LEU A 288 -16.00 -5.51 1.52
CA LEU A 288 -14.63 -5.59 2.03
C LEU A 288 -13.92 -4.25 1.80
N PRO A 289 -13.43 -3.57 2.85
CA PRO A 289 -12.80 -2.27 2.68
C PRO A 289 -11.56 -2.40 1.81
N ILE A 290 -11.46 -1.48 0.85
CA ILE A 290 -10.25 -1.28 0.06
C ILE A 290 -9.12 -0.88 1.02
N LYS A 291 -7.92 -1.40 0.77
CA LYS A 291 -6.72 -1.04 1.51
C LYS A 291 -6.10 0.18 0.84
N ASN A 292 -5.73 1.16 1.64
CA ASN A 292 -5.06 2.35 1.14
C ASN A 292 -3.53 2.16 1.27
N PRO A 293 -2.73 2.67 0.33
CA PRO A 293 -1.28 2.73 0.46
C PRO A 293 -0.83 3.33 1.79
N LEU A 294 0.03 2.63 2.52
CA LEU A 294 0.61 3.11 3.78
C LEU A 294 1.90 3.94 3.59
N MET A 295 2.35 4.05 2.33
CA MET A 295 3.60 4.68 1.91
C MET A 295 3.44 5.25 0.49
N PRO A 296 4.04 6.42 0.19
CA PRO A 296 3.91 7.11 -1.09
C PRO A 296 4.87 6.54 -2.13
N VAL A 297 4.70 5.28 -2.54
CA VAL A 297 5.66 4.58 -3.41
C VAL A 297 4.96 3.71 -4.45
N PHE A 298 5.49 3.64 -5.66
CA PHE A 298 5.12 2.68 -6.70
C PHE A 298 6.34 2.32 -7.54
N GLY A 299 6.22 1.41 -8.49
CA GLY A 299 7.31 1.12 -9.41
C GLY A 299 6.85 0.41 -10.67
N ILE A 300 7.74 0.35 -11.66
CA ILE A 300 7.51 -0.40 -12.90
C ILE A 300 8.76 -1.23 -13.19
N ALA A 301 8.54 -2.49 -13.55
CA ALA A 301 9.58 -3.41 -14.01
C ALA A 301 9.28 -3.87 -15.43
N HIS A 302 10.28 -3.80 -16.30
CA HIS A 302 10.26 -4.35 -17.64
C HIS A 302 11.19 -5.57 -17.69
N GLY A 303 10.69 -6.63 -18.31
CA GLY A 303 11.33 -7.94 -18.36
C GLY A 303 11.48 -8.58 -16.98
N ASN A 304 12.30 -9.62 -16.92
CA ASN A 304 12.61 -10.34 -15.69
C ASN A 304 13.95 -9.90 -15.12
N ARG A 305 13.92 -9.01 -14.12
CA ARG A 305 15.12 -8.45 -13.47
C ARG A 305 16.10 -7.85 -14.48
N GLN A 306 15.60 -6.99 -15.37
CA GLN A 306 16.43 -6.36 -16.42
C GLN A 306 16.48 -4.85 -16.25
N ALA A 307 15.32 -4.21 -16.23
CA ALA A 307 15.19 -2.77 -16.02
C ALA A 307 13.94 -2.50 -15.18
N ALA A 308 14.11 -1.71 -14.12
CA ALA A 308 12.99 -1.24 -13.33
C ALA A 308 13.25 0.18 -12.81
N PHE A 309 12.21 0.82 -12.29
CA PHE A 309 12.37 1.96 -11.41
C PHE A 309 11.48 1.86 -10.17
N LEU A 310 11.97 2.43 -9.08
CA LEU A 310 11.20 2.74 -7.88
C LEU A 310 10.87 4.23 -7.88
N ALA A 311 9.61 4.58 -7.71
CA ALA A 311 9.17 5.97 -7.62
C ALA A 311 8.53 6.25 -6.26
N TYR A 312 8.99 7.27 -5.53
CA TYR A 312 8.44 7.62 -4.21
C TYR A 312 8.45 9.12 -3.90
N ALA A 313 7.44 9.59 -3.17
CA ALA A 313 7.37 10.99 -2.75
C ALA A 313 8.21 11.22 -1.50
N THR A 314 8.98 12.31 -1.49
CA THR A 314 9.70 12.78 -0.30
C THR A 314 8.97 13.95 0.37
N GLN A 315 8.04 14.60 -0.33
CA GLN A 315 7.14 15.65 0.17
C GLN A 315 5.80 15.59 -0.60
N GLY A 316 4.69 15.94 0.04
CA GLY A 316 3.35 15.94 -0.56
C GLY A 316 2.69 14.57 -0.66
N GLY A 317 3.25 13.54 0.00
CA GLY A 317 2.70 12.18 0.00
C GLY A 317 1.30 12.08 0.62
N GLU A 318 0.96 13.00 1.53
CA GLU A 318 -0.35 13.15 2.17
C GLU A 318 -1.46 13.69 1.24
N TYR A 319 -1.09 14.10 0.03
CA TYR A 319 -2.02 14.51 -1.03
C TYR A 319 -1.89 13.64 -2.29
N MET A 320 -1.14 12.54 -2.20
CA MET A 320 -0.77 11.69 -3.33
C MET A 320 -1.76 10.55 -3.53
N GLU A 321 -2.24 10.40 -4.75
CA GLU A 321 -2.88 9.19 -5.26
C GLU A 321 -1.93 8.47 -6.23
N ILE A 322 -1.90 7.15 -6.17
CA ILE A 322 -1.24 6.30 -7.16
C ILE A 322 -2.31 5.79 -8.11
N THR A 323 -2.23 6.18 -9.39
CA THR A 323 -3.18 5.74 -10.41
C THR A 323 -2.53 4.77 -11.38
N VAL A 324 -3.22 3.67 -11.70
CA VAL A 324 -2.84 2.76 -12.80
C VAL A 324 -4.03 2.59 -13.72
N SER A 325 -3.92 3.08 -14.96
CA SER A 325 -4.89 2.77 -16.01
C SER A 325 -4.43 1.52 -16.76
N PRO A 326 -5.23 0.45 -16.80
CA PRO A 326 -4.94 -0.70 -17.65
C PRO A 326 -5.17 -0.33 -19.12
N GLU A 327 -4.59 -1.12 -20.03
CA GLU A 327 -4.98 -1.11 -21.43
C GLU A 327 -6.45 -1.50 -21.64
N GLU A 328 -6.95 -1.27 -22.87
CA GLU A 328 -8.36 -1.43 -23.26
C GLU A 328 -9.36 -0.58 -22.47
N ASN A 329 -8.87 0.37 -21.67
CA ASN A 329 -9.68 1.40 -21.03
C ASN A 329 -9.77 2.64 -21.94
N MET A 330 -9.21 3.79 -21.51
CA MET A 330 -9.20 5.02 -22.32
C MET A 330 -8.21 4.94 -23.49
N THR A 331 -7.13 4.16 -23.33
CA THR A 331 -6.06 3.97 -24.32
C THR A 331 -5.71 2.48 -24.41
N TYR A 332 -4.93 2.09 -25.42
CA TYR A 332 -4.35 0.74 -25.50
C TYR A 332 -3.05 0.57 -24.70
N TYR A 333 -2.69 1.56 -23.88
CA TYR A 333 -1.53 1.48 -23.00
C TYR A 333 -1.98 1.16 -21.57
N THR A 334 -1.19 0.33 -20.89
CA THR A 334 -1.15 0.30 -19.43
C THR A 334 -0.14 1.34 -18.96
N TYR A 335 -0.54 2.27 -18.10
CA TYR A 335 0.32 3.35 -17.59
C TYR A 335 -0.01 3.70 -16.14
N ALA A 336 1.00 4.16 -15.39
CA ALA A 336 0.91 4.42 -13.96
C ALA A 336 1.61 5.73 -13.59
N TYR A 337 1.02 6.49 -12.67
CA TYR A 337 1.53 7.81 -12.30
C TYR A 337 1.05 8.29 -10.93
N PRO A 338 1.82 9.18 -10.28
CA PRO A 338 1.38 9.88 -9.10
C PRO A 338 0.50 11.08 -9.49
N ARG A 339 -0.62 11.26 -8.78
CA ARG A 339 -1.53 12.42 -8.87
C ARG A 339 -1.55 13.12 -7.52
N PHE A 340 -1.25 14.41 -7.46
CA PHE A 340 -1.25 15.21 -6.23
C PHE A 340 -2.46 16.14 -6.20
N GLU A 341 -3.37 15.98 -5.23
CA GLU A 341 -4.60 16.76 -5.11
C GLU A 341 -4.36 18.12 -4.44
N TYR A 342 -4.58 19.19 -5.21
CA TYR A 342 -4.47 20.58 -4.74
C TYR A 342 -5.82 21.18 -4.36
N ASN A 343 -6.90 20.82 -5.05
CA ASN A 343 -8.22 21.38 -4.74
C ASN A 343 -9.33 20.38 -5.08
N LYS A 344 -10.44 20.45 -4.35
CA LYS A 344 -11.59 19.56 -4.51
C LYS A 344 -12.93 20.24 -4.28
N LEU A 345 -13.98 19.63 -4.80
CA LEU A 345 -15.35 20.01 -4.49
C LEU A 345 -15.77 19.39 -3.17
N TYR A 346 -16.60 20.11 -2.41
CA TYR A 346 -17.26 19.58 -1.22
C TYR A 346 -18.68 20.12 -1.09
N HIS A 347 -19.51 19.42 -0.31
CA HIS A 347 -20.87 19.84 -0.04
C HIS A 347 -20.94 20.91 1.07
N GLN A 348 -21.08 22.17 0.66
CA GLN A 348 -21.26 23.31 1.54
C GLN A 348 -22.71 23.42 2.01
N ILE A 349 -22.91 23.33 3.33
CA ILE A 349 -24.24 23.43 3.97
C ILE A 349 -24.59 24.90 4.22
N TYR A 350 -25.84 25.30 3.97
CA TYR A 350 -26.34 26.65 4.27
C TYR A 350 -27.50 26.71 5.28
N ASN A 351 -28.04 25.56 5.73
CA ASN A 351 -29.09 25.52 6.75
C ASN A 351 -28.91 24.39 7.78
N LYS A 352 -29.81 24.30 8.77
CA LYS A 352 -29.73 23.28 9.84
C LYS A 352 -30.27 21.91 9.43
N GLN A 353 -30.97 21.83 8.30
CA GLN A 353 -31.51 20.59 7.74
C GLN A 353 -30.43 19.80 7.00
N GLY A 354 -29.30 20.44 6.69
CA GLY A 354 -28.21 19.84 5.93
C GLY A 354 -28.28 20.12 4.43
N ASP A 355 -29.19 20.99 3.97
CA ASP A 355 -29.25 21.38 2.56
C ASP A 355 -28.02 22.21 2.19
N GLY A 356 -27.50 21.96 0.99
CA GLY A 356 -26.26 22.55 0.52
C GLY A 356 -26.09 22.49 -1.00
N TYR A 357 -24.89 22.82 -1.45
CA TYR A 357 -24.46 22.74 -2.84
C TYR A 357 -22.98 22.38 -2.89
N PHE A 358 -22.53 21.79 -4.01
CA PHE A 358 -21.11 21.54 -4.23
C PHE A 358 -20.39 22.83 -4.63
N THR A 359 -19.28 23.11 -3.97
CA THR A 359 -18.39 24.23 -4.29
C THR A 359 -16.94 23.80 -4.12
N LEU A 360 -16.07 24.44 -4.88
CA LEU A 360 -14.62 24.28 -4.75
C LEU A 360 -14.13 24.87 -3.43
N MET A 361 -13.04 24.33 -2.87
CA MET A 361 -12.37 24.99 -1.74
C MET A 361 -11.94 26.38 -2.18
N LYS A 362 -12.26 27.36 -1.33
CA LYS A 362 -11.89 28.76 -1.60
C LYS A 362 -10.37 28.95 -1.48
N ASP A 363 -9.77 28.23 -0.55
CA ASP A 363 -8.34 28.17 -0.32
C ASP A 363 -7.93 26.74 -0.66
N ARG A 364 -7.06 26.58 -1.65
CA ARG A 364 -6.60 25.25 -2.08
C ARG A 364 -5.65 24.67 -1.03
N ASN A 365 -5.34 23.39 -1.12
CA ASN A 365 -4.26 22.79 -0.35
C ASN A 365 -2.92 23.40 -0.78
N HIS A 366 -2.11 23.82 0.19
CA HIS A 366 -0.82 24.47 0.00
C HIS A 366 0.30 23.55 0.47
N PHE A 367 1.11 23.03 -0.46
CA PHE A 367 2.22 22.13 -0.15
C PHE A 367 3.23 22.06 -1.29
N ASP A 368 4.49 21.84 -0.91
CA ASP A 368 5.55 21.46 -1.84
C ASP A 368 5.40 19.97 -2.17
N LEU A 369 5.58 19.62 -3.44
CA LEU A 369 5.62 18.23 -3.87
C LEU A 369 7.04 17.88 -4.34
N SER A 370 7.53 16.72 -3.91
CA SER A 370 8.82 16.20 -4.36
C SER A 370 8.72 14.70 -4.62
N MET A 371 9.01 14.29 -5.86
CA MET A 371 8.90 12.92 -6.34
C MET A 371 10.24 12.42 -6.85
N ARG A 372 10.69 11.27 -6.35
CA ARG A 372 11.95 10.64 -6.70
C ARG A 372 11.72 9.40 -7.56
N TYR A 373 12.55 9.18 -8.57
CA TYR A 373 12.60 7.97 -9.39
C TYR A 373 14.03 7.43 -9.38
N ASP A 374 14.23 6.24 -8.80
CA ASP A 374 15.50 5.52 -8.77
C ASP A 374 15.47 4.34 -9.74
N PHE A 375 16.47 4.25 -10.61
CA PHE A 375 16.55 3.21 -11.64
C PHE A 375 17.34 2.00 -11.17
N LEU A 376 16.78 0.81 -11.40
CA LEU A 376 17.34 -0.48 -11.06
C LEU A 376 17.70 -1.25 -12.33
N SER A 377 18.81 -1.98 -12.29
CA SER A 377 19.35 -2.68 -13.46
C SER A 377 19.80 -4.09 -13.13
N GLY A 378 19.42 -5.06 -13.96
CA GLY A 378 19.92 -6.42 -13.89
C GLY A 378 19.37 -7.24 -12.70
N ASP A 379 19.98 -8.40 -12.49
CA ASP A 379 19.52 -9.42 -11.53
C ASP A 379 19.92 -9.13 -10.07
N GLY A 380 20.55 -7.99 -9.81
CA GLY A 380 21.05 -7.59 -8.50
C GLY A 380 22.41 -8.21 -8.14
N SER A 381 23.06 -8.96 -9.04
CA SER A 381 24.39 -9.53 -8.77
C SER A 381 25.49 -8.48 -8.57
N SER A 382 25.31 -7.26 -9.08
CA SER A 382 26.27 -6.16 -8.96
C SER A 382 26.15 -5.34 -7.67
N ASP A 383 24.94 -5.18 -7.14
CA ASP A 383 24.61 -4.20 -6.09
C ASP A 383 23.60 -4.73 -5.05
N GLY A 384 23.12 -5.95 -5.20
CA GLY A 384 22.08 -6.54 -4.36
C GLY A 384 20.69 -5.95 -4.57
N ARG A 385 20.44 -5.23 -5.68
CA ARG A 385 19.15 -4.59 -5.98
C ARG A 385 18.62 -5.06 -7.35
N PRO A 386 17.97 -6.24 -7.39
CA PRO A 386 17.41 -6.74 -8.64
C PRO A 386 16.38 -5.77 -9.23
N ALA A 387 16.33 -5.68 -10.56
CA ALA A 387 15.38 -4.85 -11.28
C ALA A 387 13.96 -5.48 -11.30
N ASP A 388 13.40 -5.71 -10.12
CA ASP A 388 12.08 -6.27 -9.84
C ASP A 388 11.48 -5.62 -8.56
N TYR A 389 10.36 -6.15 -8.05
CA TYR A 389 9.70 -5.59 -6.87
C TYR A 389 10.51 -5.79 -5.58
N VAL A 390 11.44 -6.74 -5.55
CA VAL A 390 12.32 -6.97 -4.40
C VAL A 390 13.36 -5.87 -4.34
N GLY A 391 14.06 -5.58 -5.44
CA GLY A 391 15.03 -4.47 -5.45
C GLY A 391 14.35 -3.12 -5.20
N MET A 392 13.13 -2.92 -5.70
CA MET A 392 12.29 -1.76 -5.34
C MET A 392 12.09 -1.67 -3.82
N ALA A 393 11.72 -2.76 -3.15
CA ALA A 393 11.49 -2.76 -1.70
C ALA A 393 12.77 -2.47 -0.92
N LEU A 394 13.89 -3.08 -1.32
CA LEU A 394 15.19 -2.90 -0.68
C LEU A 394 15.72 -1.47 -0.84
N THR A 395 15.59 -0.87 -2.04
CA THR A 395 15.96 0.52 -2.28
C THR A 395 15.10 1.48 -1.45
N TYR A 396 13.79 1.22 -1.34
CA TYR A 396 12.93 2.05 -0.49
C TYR A 396 13.26 1.90 0.99
N ARG A 397 13.59 0.67 1.45
CA ARG A 397 14.09 0.41 2.80
C ARG A 397 15.36 1.22 3.10
N ASP A 398 16.31 1.25 2.17
CA ASP A 398 17.54 2.04 2.32
C ASP A 398 17.26 3.53 2.43
N TYR A 399 16.34 4.05 1.60
CA TYR A 399 15.87 5.42 1.71
C TYR A 399 15.28 5.70 3.10
N LEU A 400 14.32 4.89 3.57
CA LEU A 400 13.70 5.09 4.87
C LEU A 400 14.72 5.03 6.02
N LYS A 401 15.70 4.13 5.96
CA LYS A 401 16.82 4.08 6.91
C LYS A 401 17.67 5.35 6.85
N SER A 402 17.93 5.90 5.66
CA SER A 402 18.75 7.11 5.49
C SER A 402 18.12 8.38 6.05
N VAL A 403 16.79 8.39 6.23
CA VAL A 403 16.02 9.50 6.80
C VAL A 403 15.41 9.17 8.17
N ASP A 404 15.94 8.15 8.86
CA ASP A 404 15.50 7.71 10.21
C ASP A 404 13.99 7.40 10.33
N ARG A 405 13.36 6.93 9.23
CA ARG A 405 11.93 6.56 9.17
C ARG A 405 11.66 5.08 9.46
N LEU A 406 12.68 4.32 9.81
CA LEU A 406 12.54 2.97 10.37
C LEU A 406 13.20 2.90 11.74
N PRO A 407 12.70 2.06 12.66
CA PRO A 407 13.35 1.85 13.94
C PRO A 407 14.78 1.38 13.74
N THR A 408 15.70 1.91 14.55
CA THR A 408 17.12 1.50 14.52
C THR A 408 17.34 0.15 15.17
N THR A 409 16.38 -0.35 15.94
CA THR A 409 16.39 -1.66 16.56
C THR A 409 16.16 -2.75 15.52
N THR A 410 16.88 -3.86 15.67
CA THR A 410 16.68 -5.06 14.86
C THR A 410 16.05 -6.17 15.68
N ARG A 411 15.39 -7.10 14.99
CA ARG A 411 14.76 -8.25 15.64
C ARG A 411 15.82 -9.15 16.27
N SER A 412 15.46 -9.74 17.41
CA SER A 412 16.32 -10.71 18.10
C SER A 412 16.23 -12.08 17.42
N SER A 413 17.32 -12.85 17.50
CA SER A 413 17.33 -14.24 17.04
C SER A 413 16.58 -15.16 18.00
N GLY A 414 16.16 -16.33 17.51
CA GLY A 414 15.42 -17.32 18.29
C GLY A 414 13.92 -17.28 18.03
N ASP A 415 13.14 -17.64 19.05
CA ASP A 415 11.70 -17.84 18.89
C ASP A 415 10.98 -16.55 18.47
N VAL A 416 10.22 -16.63 17.37
CA VAL A 416 9.37 -15.52 16.93
C VAL A 416 8.25 -15.29 17.95
N PRO A 417 7.74 -14.05 18.08
CA PRO A 417 6.65 -13.79 18.99
C PRO A 417 5.32 -14.35 18.48
N VAL A 418 4.35 -14.53 19.37
CA VAL A 418 2.91 -14.59 19.04
C VAL A 418 2.21 -13.44 19.74
N ARG A 419 1.25 -12.81 19.07
CA ARG A 419 0.41 -11.78 19.69
C ARG A 419 -0.91 -12.36 20.17
N LEU A 420 -1.21 -12.19 21.45
CA LEU A 420 -2.45 -12.63 22.08
C LEU A 420 -3.14 -11.42 22.70
N ASP A 421 -4.10 -10.82 22.01
CA ASP A 421 -4.85 -9.69 22.52
C ASP A 421 -6.06 -10.16 23.32
N PHE A 422 -6.44 -9.39 24.34
CA PHE A 422 -7.50 -9.77 25.28
C PHE A 422 -8.60 -8.72 25.30
N VAL A 423 -9.82 -9.09 24.89
CA VAL A 423 -11.01 -8.25 25.06
C VAL A 423 -11.42 -8.35 26.52
N MET A 424 -11.38 -7.21 27.23
CA MET A 424 -11.72 -7.14 28.65
C MET A 424 -13.19 -6.80 28.85
N ALA A 425 -13.62 -5.67 28.28
CA ALA A 425 -14.99 -5.19 28.39
C ALA A 425 -15.42 -4.33 27.20
N ASP A 426 -16.73 -4.21 27.03
CA ASP A 426 -17.38 -3.19 26.18
C ASP A 426 -18.74 -2.79 26.79
N ILE A 427 -19.49 -1.90 26.15
CA ILE A 427 -20.78 -1.42 26.68
C ILE A 427 -22.00 -1.99 25.94
N LYS A 428 -23.12 -2.11 26.65
CA LYS A 428 -24.46 -2.32 26.06
C LYS A 428 -25.50 -1.37 26.64
N LYS A 429 -26.62 -1.20 25.93
CA LYS A 429 -27.79 -0.45 26.40
C LYS A 429 -28.41 -1.16 27.63
N SER A 430 -28.72 -0.40 28.67
CA SER A 430 -29.45 -0.86 29.87
C SER A 430 -30.74 -0.05 30.07
N VAL A 431 -31.52 -0.34 31.12
CA VAL A 431 -32.71 0.46 31.48
C VAL A 431 -32.33 1.90 31.85
N PHE A 432 -31.12 2.10 32.37
CA PHE A 432 -30.59 3.39 32.80
C PHE A 432 -29.24 3.65 32.13
N GLY A 433 -29.25 4.03 30.85
CA GLY A 433 -28.05 4.41 30.11
C GLY A 433 -27.27 3.21 29.57
N MET A 434 -25.95 3.22 29.74
CA MET A 434 -25.05 2.14 29.32
C MET A 434 -24.51 1.38 30.53
N GLU A 435 -24.28 0.08 30.38
CA GLU A 435 -23.60 -0.75 31.37
C GLU A 435 -22.43 -1.52 30.74
N ASP A 436 -21.38 -1.75 31.53
CA ASP A 436 -20.22 -2.53 31.11
C ASP A 436 -20.61 -4.02 30.98
N VAL A 437 -20.07 -4.66 29.96
CA VAL A 437 -20.11 -6.10 29.70
C VAL A 437 -18.67 -6.59 29.82
N VAL A 438 -18.34 -7.13 30.98
CA VAL A 438 -17.02 -7.72 31.24
C VAL A 438 -17.00 -9.16 30.76
N VAL A 439 -15.96 -9.52 29.99
CA VAL A 439 -15.73 -10.87 29.47
C VAL A 439 -14.34 -11.41 29.83
N THR A 440 -13.43 -10.55 30.29
CA THR A 440 -12.11 -10.93 30.81
C THR A 440 -11.62 -9.93 31.85
N SER A 441 -11.13 -10.41 32.98
CA SER A 441 -10.46 -9.64 34.03
C SER A 441 -8.94 -9.73 33.97
N ALA A 442 -8.23 -8.82 34.65
CA ALA A 442 -6.76 -8.82 34.69
C ALA A 442 -6.18 -10.11 35.29
N ASP A 443 -6.86 -10.71 36.28
CA ASP A 443 -6.45 -11.98 36.88
C ASP A 443 -6.64 -13.18 35.94
N GLU A 444 -7.68 -13.16 35.11
CA GLU A 444 -7.91 -14.19 34.09
C GLU A 444 -6.88 -14.10 32.97
N VAL A 445 -6.52 -12.89 32.51
CA VAL A 445 -5.40 -12.73 31.57
C VAL A 445 -4.11 -13.33 32.14
N LYS A 446 -3.82 -13.08 33.42
CA LYS A 446 -2.65 -13.64 34.10
C LYS A 446 -2.68 -15.17 34.12
N ALA A 447 -3.85 -15.78 34.38
CA ALA A 447 -4.02 -17.23 34.37
C ALA A 447 -3.85 -17.81 32.95
N ILE A 448 -4.42 -17.16 31.93
CA ILE A 448 -4.26 -17.54 30.53
C ILE A 448 -2.78 -17.50 30.12
N LEU A 449 -2.06 -16.43 30.43
CA LEU A 449 -0.64 -16.30 30.10
C LEU A 449 0.22 -17.38 30.81
N ALA A 450 -0.07 -17.69 32.07
CA ALA A 450 0.62 -18.79 32.77
C ALA A 450 0.39 -20.13 32.06
N ASP A 451 -0.85 -20.42 31.67
CA ASP A 451 -1.19 -21.62 30.91
C ASP A 451 -0.52 -21.63 29.53
N VAL A 452 -0.46 -20.52 28.81
CA VAL A 452 0.28 -20.39 27.54
C VAL A 452 1.77 -20.74 27.71
N LYS A 453 2.39 -20.31 28.82
CA LYS A 453 3.78 -20.66 29.16
C LYS A 453 3.95 -22.15 29.43
N GLU A 454 3.05 -22.74 30.21
CA GLU A 454 3.05 -24.19 30.49
C GLU A 454 2.87 -25.02 29.23
N ASN A 455 2.17 -24.49 28.22
CA ASN A 455 2.02 -25.13 26.92
C ASN A 455 3.21 -24.89 25.97
N GLY A 456 4.29 -24.24 26.43
CA GLY A 456 5.58 -24.21 25.73
C GLY A 456 5.77 -23.05 24.75
N ILE A 457 4.92 -22.02 24.78
CA ILE A 457 5.12 -20.80 23.98
C ILE A 457 6.05 -19.86 24.74
N ALA A 458 7.23 -19.56 24.21
CA ALA A 458 8.27 -18.86 24.97
C ALA A 458 8.20 -17.33 24.87
N ASN A 459 7.62 -16.79 23.78
CA ASN A 459 7.63 -15.38 23.44
C ASN A 459 6.21 -14.89 23.08
N VAL A 460 5.60 -14.10 23.97
CA VAL A 460 4.24 -13.57 23.81
C VAL A 460 4.25 -12.05 23.97
N THR A 461 3.57 -11.38 23.05
CA THR A 461 3.16 -9.99 23.18
C THR A 461 1.63 -9.92 23.23
N SER A 462 1.08 -8.87 23.85
CA SER A 462 -0.37 -8.77 24.03
C SER A 462 -0.84 -7.32 24.16
N GLY A 463 -2.09 -7.08 23.77
CA GLY A 463 -2.84 -5.86 24.00
C GLY A 463 -4.10 -6.12 24.83
N LEU A 464 -4.32 -5.31 25.84
CA LEU A 464 -5.55 -5.28 26.63
C LEU A 464 -6.54 -4.35 25.93
N LEU A 465 -7.56 -4.91 25.27
CA LEU A 465 -8.60 -4.16 24.58
C LEU A 465 -9.74 -3.87 25.56
N GLY A 466 -10.14 -2.60 25.67
CA GLY A 466 -11.23 -2.19 26.57
C GLY A 466 -10.89 -2.32 28.04
N TRP A 467 -9.64 -2.05 28.40
CA TRP A 467 -9.14 -2.06 29.79
C TRP A 467 -9.70 -0.91 30.65
N GLN A 468 -10.36 0.09 30.04
CA GLN A 468 -10.98 1.19 30.77
C GLN A 468 -12.44 0.90 31.13
N LYS A 469 -12.96 1.67 32.08
CA LYS A 469 -14.42 1.76 32.28
C LYS A 469 -15.08 2.24 30.99
N GLY A 470 -16.22 1.66 30.60
CA GLY A 470 -16.82 1.90 29.28
C GLY A 470 -16.20 1.05 28.16
N GLY A 471 -15.19 0.22 28.48
CA GLY A 471 -14.62 -0.78 27.59
C GLY A 471 -14.06 -0.21 26.28
N ILE A 472 -14.09 -1.02 25.22
CA ILE A 472 -13.53 -0.66 23.90
C ILE A 472 -14.20 0.61 23.34
N THR A 473 -15.52 0.76 23.49
CA THR A 473 -16.28 1.80 22.78
C THR A 473 -16.30 3.15 23.49
N SER A 474 -16.36 3.15 24.83
CA SER A 474 -16.55 4.36 25.62
C SER A 474 -15.43 4.62 26.63
N GLY A 475 -14.31 3.89 26.56
CA GLY A 475 -13.13 4.15 27.38
C GLY A 475 -12.55 5.54 27.13
N ASP A 476 -12.32 6.32 28.18
CA ASP A 476 -11.93 7.73 28.07
C ASP A 476 -10.45 7.92 27.67
N PRO A 477 -10.13 8.43 26.47
CA PRO A 477 -8.73 8.55 26.02
C PRO A 477 -7.90 9.53 26.86
N PHE A 478 -8.55 10.40 27.65
CA PHE A 478 -7.90 11.40 28.51
C PHE A 478 -7.77 10.97 29.97
N GLU A 479 -8.37 9.86 30.37
CA GLU A 479 -8.33 9.34 31.74
C GLU A 479 -7.59 8.00 31.82
N THR A 480 -7.45 7.48 33.04
CA THR A 480 -6.85 6.17 33.30
C THR A 480 -7.62 5.61 34.47
N ASP A 481 -8.78 5.06 34.15
CA ASP A 481 -9.77 4.58 35.07
C ASP A 481 -10.20 3.17 34.66
N TRP A 482 -10.52 2.36 35.67
CA TRP A 482 -10.75 0.93 35.52
C TRP A 482 -12.15 0.63 36.04
N SER A 483 -12.86 -0.30 35.41
CA SER A 483 -14.05 -0.87 36.06
C SER A 483 -13.60 -1.80 37.18
N ASN A 484 -14.29 -1.78 38.33
CA ASN A 484 -13.95 -2.68 39.44
C ASN A 484 -14.12 -4.16 39.06
N GLU A 485 -14.94 -4.44 38.04
CA GLU A 485 -15.22 -5.79 37.56
C GLU A 485 -14.10 -6.37 36.69
N ILE A 486 -13.34 -5.54 35.97
CA ILE A 486 -12.16 -5.97 35.20
C ILE A 486 -10.90 -6.04 36.06
N GLY A 487 -10.82 -5.24 37.12
CA GLY A 487 -9.71 -5.22 38.08
C GLY A 487 -9.33 -3.81 38.55
N SER A 488 -8.59 -3.76 39.66
CA SER A 488 -7.99 -2.53 40.18
C SER A 488 -6.65 -2.23 39.51
N SER A 489 -6.17 -0.99 39.65
CA SER A 489 -4.79 -0.62 39.22
C SER A 489 -3.71 -1.55 39.82
N GLY A 490 -3.94 -2.10 41.01
CA GLY A 490 -3.04 -3.09 41.63
C GLY A 490 -3.02 -4.42 40.89
N ASP A 491 -4.19 -4.88 40.42
CA ASP A 491 -4.34 -6.14 39.68
C ASP A 491 -3.68 -6.05 38.30
N PHE A 492 -3.87 -4.92 37.60
CA PHE A 492 -3.15 -4.66 36.35
C PHE A 492 -1.64 -4.58 36.56
N LYS A 493 -1.16 -3.93 37.62
CA LYS A 493 0.27 -3.91 37.94
C LYS A 493 0.80 -5.32 38.24
N ALA A 494 0.02 -6.15 38.91
CA ALA A 494 0.37 -7.55 39.16
C ALA A 494 0.42 -8.37 37.86
N LEU A 495 -0.54 -8.16 36.94
CA LEU A 495 -0.53 -8.75 35.60
C LEU A 495 0.73 -8.37 34.83
N ILE A 496 1.07 -7.08 34.74
CA ILE A 496 2.28 -6.61 34.05
C ILE A 496 3.55 -7.26 34.63
N ASN A 497 3.69 -7.29 35.96
CA ASN A 497 4.87 -7.91 36.59
C ASN A 497 4.93 -9.41 36.35
N THR A 498 3.80 -10.11 36.44
CA THR A 498 3.74 -11.56 36.19
C THR A 498 4.09 -11.88 34.74
N ALA A 499 3.57 -11.10 33.78
CA ALA A 499 3.93 -11.25 32.37
C ALA A 499 5.45 -11.09 32.17
N LYS A 500 6.06 -10.06 32.78
CA LYS A 500 7.51 -9.87 32.73
C LYS A 500 8.30 -11.04 33.32
N GLU A 501 7.85 -11.61 34.45
CA GLU A 501 8.47 -12.81 35.05
C GLU A 501 8.37 -14.04 34.14
N LEU A 502 7.29 -14.17 33.35
CA LEU A 502 7.13 -15.20 32.33
C LEU A 502 7.94 -14.94 31.05
N GLY A 503 8.54 -13.76 30.92
CA GLY A 503 9.24 -13.31 29.70
C GLY A 503 8.30 -12.80 28.61
N TYR A 504 7.09 -12.38 28.98
CA TYR A 504 6.06 -11.86 28.09
C TYR A 504 5.86 -10.36 28.27
N ASP A 505 5.16 -9.76 27.31
CA ASP A 505 4.87 -8.34 27.30
C ASP A 505 3.36 -8.08 27.15
N VAL A 506 2.85 -7.19 27.99
CA VAL A 506 1.44 -6.80 28.04
C VAL A 506 1.35 -5.29 27.90
N SER A 507 0.57 -4.86 26.90
CA SER A 507 0.33 -3.46 26.57
C SER A 507 -1.13 -3.08 26.82
N PHE A 508 -1.37 -1.81 27.10
CA PHE A 508 -2.71 -1.23 27.09
C PHE A 508 -3.03 -0.76 25.66
N SER A 509 -4.16 -1.18 25.10
CA SER A 509 -4.61 -0.68 23.79
C SER A 509 -5.58 0.47 23.94
N GLN A 510 -5.36 1.55 23.18
CA GLN A 510 -6.24 2.71 23.19
C GLN A 510 -6.34 3.37 21.82
N ASP A 511 -7.57 3.60 21.35
CA ASP A 511 -7.87 4.51 20.25
C ASP A 511 -7.97 5.95 20.79
N TYR A 512 -7.17 6.86 20.23
CA TYR A 512 -7.15 8.28 20.60
C TYR A 512 -7.87 9.19 19.60
N VAL A 513 -8.38 8.66 18.49
CA VAL A 513 -8.99 9.42 17.39
C VAL A 513 -10.51 9.23 17.38
N THR A 514 -11.00 7.99 17.49
CA THR A 514 -12.45 7.72 17.43
C THR A 514 -13.12 8.10 18.75
N ILE A 515 -14.14 8.96 18.69
CA ILE A 515 -14.87 9.46 19.88
C ILE A 515 -16.38 9.50 19.64
N HIS A 516 -17.19 9.56 20.69
CA HIS A 516 -18.63 9.83 20.57
C HIS A 516 -19.15 10.82 21.62
N ARG A 517 -20.35 11.37 21.39
CA ARG A 517 -20.88 12.51 22.17
C ARG A 517 -21.18 12.19 23.63
N ASP A 518 -21.47 10.93 23.94
CA ASP A 518 -21.75 10.51 25.31
C ASP A 518 -20.46 10.29 26.13
N GLN A 519 -19.33 10.07 25.45
CA GLN A 519 -17.99 9.94 26.04
C GLN A 519 -17.32 11.30 26.23
N VAL A 520 -17.32 12.16 25.20
CA VAL A 520 -16.65 13.46 25.26
C VAL A 520 -17.44 14.56 24.57
N SER A 521 -17.43 15.77 25.16
CA SER A 521 -17.99 16.95 24.51
C SER A 521 -17.24 17.25 23.21
N PHE A 522 -17.96 17.33 22.09
CA PHE A 522 -17.35 17.67 20.80
C PHE A 522 -16.83 19.11 20.75
N LEU A 523 -17.36 20.00 21.59
CA LEU A 523 -16.85 21.37 21.67
C LEU A 523 -15.39 21.35 22.10
N ASN A 524 -14.51 21.89 21.24
CA ASN A 524 -13.06 21.94 21.38
C ASN A 524 -12.32 20.59 21.24
N ASN A 525 -13.02 19.46 21.21
CA ASN A 525 -12.39 18.14 21.13
C ASN A 525 -12.57 17.43 19.78
N ALA A 526 -13.69 17.63 19.09
CA ALA A 526 -13.95 16.96 17.82
C ALA A 526 -13.46 17.79 16.62
N ALA A 527 -12.91 17.09 15.63
CA ALA A 527 -12.56 17.61 14.32
C ALA A 527 -13.82 17.99 13.53
N LYS A 528 -13.64 18.92 12.61
CA LYS A 528 -14.71 19.44 11.76
C LYS A 528 -14.37 19.20 10.31
N HIS A 529 -15.40 18.87 9.57
CA HIS A 529 -15.41 18.93 8.12
C HIS A 529 -15.10 20.36 7.65
N MET A 530 -14.54 20.52 6.45
CA MET A 530 -14.23 21.83 5.86
C MET A 530 -15.45 22.77 5.74
N ASN A 531 -16.67 22.22 5.67
CA ASN A 531 -17.93 23.00 5.72
C ASN A 531 -18.30 23.54 7.13
N GLY A 532 -17.51 23.24 8.16
CA GLY A 532 -17.63 23.72 9.53
C GLY A 532 -18.48 22.85 10.49
N TRP A 533 -19.10 21.77 9.99
CA TRP A 533 -19.82 20.79 10.81
C TRP A 533 -18.87 19.75 11.41
N TYR A 534 -19.29 19.10 12.50
CA TYR A 534 -18.50 18.00 13.06
C TYR A 534 -18.58 16.78 12.15
N MET A 535 -17.46 16.09 11.98
CA MET A 535 -17.44 14.84 11.23
C MET A 535 -18.24 13.76 11.94
N GLU A 536 -18.98 12.97 11.17
CA GLU A 536 -19.75 11.84 11.67
C GLU A 536 -19.43 10.55 10.90
N TYR A 537 -19.13 9.48 11.61
CA TYR A 537 -19.12 8.12 11.07
C TYR A 537 -20.32 7.37 11.62
N ARG A 538 -21.21 6.92 10.74
CA ARG A 538 -22.51 6.35 11.11
C ARG A 538 -22.53 4.86 10.81
N LEU A 539 -22.71 4.06 11.87
CA LEU A 539 -22.92 2.61 11.75
C LEU A 539 -24.31 2.31 11.17
N ARG A 540 -24.44 1.18 10.46
CA ARG A 540 -25.73 0.76 9.89
C ARG A 540 -26.63 0.07 10.90
N ASP A 541 -26.03 -0.79 11.71
CA ASP A 541 -26.76 -1.62 12.66
C ASP A 541 -27.03 -0.88 13.98
N ASP A 542 -28.08 -1.31 14.70
CA ASP A 542 -28.50 -0.70 15.97
C ASP A 542 -27.60 -1.15 17.14
N PHE A 543 -26.35 -0.70 17.12
CA PHE A 543 -25.41 -0.86 18.22
C PHE A 543 -25.73 0.10 19.39
N PRO A 544 -25.10 -0.10 20.57
CA PRO A 544 -25.17 0.86 21.66
C PRO A 544 -24.80 2.28 21.25
N VAL A 545 -23.68 2.44 20.53
CA VAL A 545 -23.24 3.69 19.91
C VAL A 545 -23.28 3.54 18.39
N THR A 546 -24.02 4.42 17.70
CA THR A 546 -24.20 4.35 16.24
C THR A 546 -23.58 5.52 15.49
N VAL A 547 -23.20 6.59 16.18
CA VAL A 547 -22.60 7.79 15.59
C VAL A 547 -21.31 8.12 16.32
N PHE A 548 -20.19 7.98 15.61
CA PHE A 548 -18.87 8.37 16.04
C PHE A 548 -18.47 9.69 15.37
N GLY A 549 -17.52 10.38 15.97
CA GLY A 549 -16.78 11.48 15.38
C GLY A 549 -15.29 11.25 15.53
N TYR A 550 -14.51 12.20 15.03
CA TYR A 550 -13.06 12.17 15.08
C TYR A 550 -12.57 13.25 16.05
N ALA A 551 -11.62 12.92 16.90
CA ALA A 551 -10.95 13.88 17.75
C ALA A 551 -10.03 14.79 16.93
N ARG A 552 -9.81 16.02 17.41
CA ARG A 552 -8.80 16.91 16.84
C ARG A 552 -7.41 16.29 17.04
N PRO A 553 -6.50 16.35 16.07
CA PRO A 553 -5.18 15.75 16.21
C PRO A 553 -4.40 16.29 17.42
N SER A 554 -4.49 17.60 17.65
CA SER A 554 -3.90 18.25 18.83
C SER A 554 -4.44 17.70 20.17
N LYS A 555 -5.67 17.20 20.19
CA LYS A 555 -6.27 16.55 21.36
C LYS A 555 -5.86 15.10 21.49
N SER A 556 -5.89 14.32 20.40
CA SER A 556 -5.40 12.94 20.38
C SER A 556 -3.95 12.85 20.88
N ALA A 557 -3.07 13.72 20.38
CA ALA A 557 -1.68 13.83 20.84
C ALA A 557 -1.58 14.18 22.35
N GLN A 558 -2.40 15.13 22.82
CA GLN A 558 -2.43 15.49 24.24
C GLN A 558 -2.87 14.32 25.14
N TRP A 559 -3.90 13.58 24.70
CA TRP A 559 -4.46 12.43 25.40
C TRP A 559 -3.46 11.29 25.49
N LEU A 560 -2.86 10.90 24.36
CA LEU A 560 -1.78 9.92 24.28
C LEU A 560 -0.67 10.20 25.31
N LEU A 561 -0.11 11.42 25.29
CA LEU A 561 0.98 11.79 26.20
C LEU A 561 0.54 11.83 27.68
N THR A 562 -0.73 12.14 27.95
CA THR A 562 -1.26 12.20 29.31
C THR A 562 -1.50 10.81 29.88
N GLN A 563 -2.07 9.91 29.08
CA GLN A 563 -2.34 8.54 29.49
C GLN A 563 -1.04 7.74 29.61
N THR A 564 -0.13 7.87 28.64
CA THR A 564 1.21 7.24 28.67
C THR A 564 1.94 7.52 29.98
N ARG A 565 2.04 8.80 30.40
CA ARG A 565 2.69 9.19 31.67
C ARG A 565 2.09 8.56 32.92
N LYS A 566 0.82 8.16 32.88
CA LYS A 566 0.16 7.45 33.99
C LYS A 566 0.46 5.96 33.91
N LEU A 567 0.37 5.36 32.72
CA LEU A 567 0.62 3.94 32.49
C LEU A 567 2.08 3.55 32.75
N GLU A 568 3.05 4.40 32.44
CA GLU A 568 4.47 4.19 32.76
C GLU A 568 4.71 3.97 34.27
N LYS A 569 3.91 4.58 35.14
CA LYS A 569 4.00 4.38 36.60
C LYS A 569 3.60 2.96 37.03
N MET A 570 2.95 2.21 36.14
CA MET A 570 2.63 0.80 36.32
C MET A 570 3.76 -0.12 35.86
N ASN A 571 4.92 0.44 35.46
CA ASN A 571 6.05 -0.31 34.93
C ASN A 571 5.67 -1.11 33.67
N VAL A 572 4.80 -0.56 32.82
CA VAL A 572 4.48 -1.15 31.52
C VAL A 572 5.70 -1.06 30.59
N GLY A 573 5.95 -2.09 29.79
CA GLY A 573 7.06 -2.12 28.82
C GLY A 573 6.67 -1.68 27.40
N SER A 574 5.36 -1.62 27.13
CA SER A 574 4.84 -1.27 25.81
C SER A 574 3.43 -0.68 25.84
N LEU A 575 3.03 -0.02 24.76
CA LEU A 575 1.67 0.46 24.50
C LEU A 575 1.19 -0.02 23.13
N THR A 576 -0.12 -0.25 23.01
CA THR A 576 -0.77 -0.37 21.69
C THR A 576 -1.53 0.93 21.43
N ILE A 577 -1.12 1.67 20.39
CA ILE A 577 -1.71 2.96 20.02
C ILE A 577 -2.55 2.74 18.76
N GLU A 578 -3.85 3.00 18.87
CA GLU A 578 -4.80 2.94 17.77
C GLU A 578 -5.28 4.36 17.38
N GLY A 579 -5.89 4.48 16.20
CA GLY A 579 -6.36 5.76 15.66
C GLY A 579 -5.24 6.60 15.05
N ILE A 580 -4.40 7.22 15.88
CA ILE A 580 -3.37 8.19 15.44
C ILE A 580 -2.44 7.63 14.34
N PRO A 581 -1.92 6.39 14.45
CA PRO A 581 -0.97 5.89 13.47
C PRO A 581 -1.55 5.68 12.07
N ARG A 582 -2.86 5.50 11.96
CA ARG A 582 -3.55 5.08 10.72
C ARG A 582 -4.44 6.17 10.13
N THR A 583 -5.08 6.97 10.97
CA THR A 583 -6.05 7.98 10.53
C THR A 583 -5.37 9.34 10.45
N LEU A 584 -5.15 9.82 9.23
CA LEU A 584 -4.67 11.17 8.97
C LEU A 584 -5.87 12.07 8.62
N LEU A 585 -5.98 13.22 9.28
CA LEU A 585 -7.09 14.14 9.07
C LEU A 585 -6.68 15.60 9.27
N SER A 586 -7.30 16.51 8.53
CA SER A 586 -7.06 17.94 8.63
C SER A 586 -7.77 18.58 9.81
N GLU A 587 -7.11 19.57 10.40
CA GLU A 587 -7.70 20.36 11.48
C GLU A 587 -8.20 21.71 10.95
N TYR A 588 -9.45 21.76 10.51
CA TYR A 588 -10.10 22.99 10.06
C TYR A 588 -10.41 23.94 11.24
N SER A 589 -9.69 25.06 11.28
CA SER A 589 -9.91 26.16 12.23
C SER A 589 -10.07 27.50 11.51
N LYS A 590 -10.33 28.58 12.25
CA LYS A 590 -10.37 29.94 11.66
C LYS A 590 -9.01 30.42 11.13
N THR A 591 -7.91 29.70 11.41
CA THR A 591 -6.53 30.18 11.23
C THR A 591 -5.57 29.18 10.58
N SER A 592 -5.97 27.94 10.29
CA SER A 592 -5.19 26.97 9.51
C SER A 592 -6.04 25.78 9.11
N SER A 593 -5.74 25.16 7.97
CA SER A 593 -6.28 23.88 7.46
C SER A 593 -5.22 23.19 6.62
N GLU A 594 -4.35 22.40 7.24
CA GLU A 594 -3.26 21.73 6.54
C GLU A 594 -3.02 20.35 7.18
N ILE A 595 -3.23 19.28 6.40
CA ILE A 595 -3.03 17.90 6.83
C ILE A 595 -1.56 17.63 7.20
N HIS A 596 -0.62 18.35 6.57
CA HIS A 596 0.81 18.32 6.88
C HIS A 596 1.09 18.63 8.35
N LYS A 597 0.42 19.65 8.90
CA LYS A 597 0.54 20.03 10.31
C LYS A 597 0.03 18.95 11.26
N THR A 598 -0.94 18.14 10.83
CA THR A 598 -1.36 16.95 11.59
C THR A 598 -0.24 15.93 11.66
N MET A 599 0.48 15.69 10.55
CA MET A 599 1.66 14.82 10.57
C MET A 599 2.72 15.33 11.55
N GLU A 600 3.03 16.64 11.53
CA GLU A 600 3.96 17.24 12.50
C GLU A 600 3.52 17.05 13.95
N ILE A 601 2.23 17.26 14.26
CA ILE A 601 1.67 17.06 15.60
C ILE A 601 1.83 15.60 16.05
N ASN A 602 1.54 14.66 15.15
CA ASN A 602 1.63 13.23 15.44
C ASN A 602 3.08 12.82 15.66
N VAL A 603 4.00 13.17 14.75
CA VAL A 603 5.44 12.92 14.90
C VAL A 603 5.95 13.48 16.22
N ALA A 604 5.66 14.76 16.51
CA ALA A 604 6.08 15.41 17.75
C ALA A 604 5.46 14.82 19.02
N ALA A 605 4.36 14.05 18.91
CA ALA A 605 3.79 13.30 20.02
C ALA A 605 4.55 12.00 20.24
N PHE A 606 4.88 11.27 19.18
CA PHE A 606 5.65 10.03 19.25
C PHE A 606 7.09 10.27 19.71
N GLU A 607 7.74 11.34 19.25
CA GLU A 607 9.07 11.78 19.72
C GLU A 607 9.15 12.03 21.23
N LYS A 608 8.02 12.39 21.86
CA LYS A 608 7.93 12.66 23.30
C LYS A 608 7.65 11.43 24.14
N LEU A 609 7.36 10.29 23.52
CA LEU A 609 7.25 9.02 24.23
C LEU A 609 8.63 8.63 24.76
N ASN A 610 8.65 7.87 25.84
CA ASN A 610 9.90 7.33 26.36
C ASN A 610 10.49 6.34 25.35
N PRO A 611 11.75 6.50 24.90
CA PRO A 611 12.36 5.62 23.91
C PRO A 611 12.52 4.17 24.38
N ASP A 612 12.48 3.91 25.70
CA ASP A 612 12.50 2.54 26.25
C ASP A 612 11.12 1.85 26.18
N LEU A 613 10.05 2.60 25.87
CA LEU A 613 8.69 2.10 25.79
C LEU A 613 8.41 1.62 24.37
N LYS A 614 8.17 0.31 24.20
CA LYS A 614 7.84 -0.22 22.87
C LYS A 614 6.45 0.22 22.42
N VAL A 615 6.29 0.52 21.14
CA VAL A 615 5.01 0.93 20.57
C VAL A 615 4.53 -0.08 19.55
N ALA A 616 3.29 -0.53 19.74
CA ALA A 616 2.55 -1.31 18.78
C ALA A 616 1.46 -0.46 18.13
N ALA A 617 1.25 -0.61 16.82
CA ALA A 617 0.23 0.13 16.09
C ALA A 617 -0.42 -0.73 15.00
N THR A 618 -1.72 -0.56 14.81
CA THR A 618 -2.49 -1.25 13.78
C THR A 618 -2.38 -0.55 12.44
N SER A 619 -1.73 -1.20 11.48
CA SER A 619 -1.50 -0.68 10.12
C SER A 619 -1.07 0.80 10.06
N PRO A 620 0.05 1.17 10.72
CA PRO A 620 0.52 2.55 10.76
C PRO A 620 0.99 3.04 9.38
N ASN A 621 0.77 4.33 9.10
CA ASN A 621 1.35 5.04 7.97
C ASN A 621 2.86 5.26 8.18
N ASP A 622 3.63 5.24 7.09
CA ASP A 622 5.10 5.22 7.12
C ASP A 622 5.77 6.45 7.75
N TYR A 623 5.06 7.57 7.90
CA TYR A 623 5.59 8.79 8.53
C TYR A 623 5.77 8.65 10.05
N LEU A 624 5.19 7.60 10.65
CA LEU A 624 5.38 7.26 12.06
C LEU A 624 6.24 6.02 12.27
N TRP A 625 6.64 5.31 11.22
CA TRP A 625 7.33 4.02 11.33
C TRP A 625 8.61 4.07 12.17
N GLY A 626 9.36 5.18 12.15
CA GLY A 626 10.55 5.36 13.01
C GLY A 626 10.28 5.21 14.52
N TYR A 627 9.01 5.29 14.95
CA TYR A 627 8.58 5.19 16.35
C TYR A 627 7.76 3.93 16.64
N ILE A 628 7.60 3.01 15.69
CA ILE A 628 6.76 1.81 15.84
C ILE A 628 7.65 0.57 15.88
N ASP A 629 7.64 -0.15 17.01
CA ASP A 629 8.35 -1.43 17.13
C ASP A 629 7.55 -2.61 16.58
N ARG A 630 6.21 -2.51 16.62
CA ARG A 630 5.31 -3.62 16.27
C ARG A 630 4.20 -3.18 15.33
N PHE A 631 4.23 -3.72 14.12
CA PHE A 631 3.19 -3.55 13.12
C PHE A 631 2.10 -4.60 13.33
N LEU A 632 0.88 -4.18 13.64
CA LEU A 632 -0.26 -5.06 13.91
C LEU A 632 -1.20 -5.14 12.72
N GLU A 633 -1.85 -6.31 12.60
CA GLU A 633 -2.76 -6.64 11.51
C GLU A 633 -2.13 -6.36 10.14
N THR A 634 -0.87 -6.78 9.96
CA THR A 634 -0.13 -6.61 8.72
C THR A 634 -0.93 -7.22 7.56
N PRO A 635 -1.25 -6.45 6.51
CA PRO A 635 -2.05 -6.97 5.40
C PRO A 635 -1.29 -8.08 4.67
N VAL A 636 -2.00 -9.14 4.29
CA VAL A 636 -1.46 -10.34 3.59
C VAL A 636 -2.08 -10.57 2.22
N PHE A 637 -3.10 -9.78 1.88
CA PHE A 637 -3.77 -9.76 0.59
C PHE A 637 -3.96 -8.32 0.14
N SER A 638 -3.88 -8.06 -1.16
CA SER A 638 -4.29 -6.77 -1.73
C SER A 638 -5.82 -6.59 -1.61
N SER A 639 -6.34 -5.51 -2.16
CA SER A 639 -7.77 -5.20 -2.28
C SER A 639 -8.46 -6.04 -3.35
N GLN A 640 -7.68 -6.73 -4.19
CA GLN A 640 -8.13 -7.66 -5.23
C GLN A 640 -8.95 -6.95 -6.31
N PHE A 641 -8.49 -5.76 -6.73
CA PHE A 641 -9.02 -5.12 -7.94
C PHE A 641 -8.84 -6.06 -9.13
N LEU A 642 -9.77 -6.05 -10.09
CA LEU A 642 -9.71 -6.94 -11.26
C LEU A 642 -8.45 -6.75 -12.12
N VAL A 643 -7.80 -5.57 -12.01
CA VAL A 643 -6.53 -5.28 -12.68
C VAL A 643 -5.32 -5.87 -11.97
N GLU A 644 -5.43 -6.18 -10.67
CA GLU A 644 -4.34 -6.78 -9.89
C GLU A 644 -4.18 -8.25 -10.25
N THR A 645 -2.99 -8.59 -10.72
CA THR A 645 -2.69 -9.92 -11.21
C THR A 645 -1.98 -10.77 -10.17
N ASP A 646 -1.29 -10.16 -9.20
CA ASP A 646 -0.47 -10.83 -8.20
C ASP A 646 -0.52 -10.09 -6.86
N THR A 647 -0.35 -10.85 -5.76
CA THR A 647 -0.04 -10.30 -4.43
C THR A 647 1.42 -10.59 -4.10
N VAL A 648 2.16 -9.59 -3.61
CA VAL A 648 3.58 -9.70 -3.23
C VAL A 648 3.84 -9.12 -1.83
N PRO A 649 4.84 -9.61 -1.08
CA PRO A 649 5.18 -9.12 0.26
C PRO A 649 6.04 -7.85 0.24
N PHE A 650 5.66 -6.83 -0.54
CA PHE A 650 6.44 -5.60 -0.70
C PHE A 650 6.62 -4.85 0.63
N LEU A 651 5.52 -4.61 1.36
CA LEU A 651 5.52 -4.00 2.69
C LEU A 651 6.43 -4.75 3.65
N GLN A 652 6.33 -6.08 3.66
CA GLN A 652 7.10 -6.93 4.56
C GLN A 652 8.59 -6.90 4.23
N LEU A 653 8.97 -6.85 2.95
CA LEU A 653 10.37 -6.67 2.53
C LEU A 653 10.93 -5.31 2.98
N VAL A 654 10.12 -4.24 2.87
CA VAL A 654 10.51 -2.88 3.25
C VAL A 654 10.80 -2.79 4.76
N ILE A 655 9.95 -3.36 5.62
CA ILE A 655 10.07 -3.21 7.09
C ILE A 655 10.72 -4.41 7.79
N ASN A 656 11.15 -5.44 7.02
CA ASN A 656 11.77 -6.64 7.57
C ASN A 656 12.98 -6.29 8.45
N ASN A 657 13.14 -7.04 9.54
CA ASN A 657 14.17 -6.89 10.55
C ASN A 657 14.10 -5.61 11.40
N ASN A 658 13.44 -4.54 10.96
CA ASN A 658 13.27 -3.29 11.73
C ASN A 658 12.01 -3.26 12.60
N MET A 659 11.01 -4.10 12.31
CA MET A 659 9.76 -4.20 13.08
C MET A 659 9.33 -5.66 13.30
N GLU A 660 8.69 -5.93 14.43
CA GLU A 660 7.88 -7.14 14.59
C GLU A 660 6.57 -6.96 13.80
N MET A 661 6.26 -7.89 12.89
CA MET A 661 5.03 -7.85 12.09
C MET A 661 4.10 -8.97 12.53
N TYR A 662 2.84 -8.64 12.80
CA TYR A 662 1.83 -9.57 13.25
C TYR A 662 0.73 -9.71 12.21
N ALA A 663 0.41 -10.96 11.85
CA ALA A 663 -0.67 -11.28 10.92
C ALA A 663 -2.02 -10.74 11.40
N PRO A 664 -3.05 -10.66 10.53
CA PRO A 664 -4.43 -10.45 10.97
C PRO A 664 -4.87 -11.55 11.95
N TYR A 665 -5.86 -11.26 12.80
CA TYR A 665 -6.31 -12.21 13.80
C TYR A 665 -6.75 -13.54 13.19
N SER A 666 -6.08 -14.62 13.60
CA SER A 666 -6.35 -15.96 13.11
C SER A 666 -7.78 -16.40 13.44
N ASN A 667 -8.40 -15.85 14.49
CA ASN A 667 -9.81 -16.08 14.84
C ASN A 667 -10.78 -15.88 13.67
N PHE A 668 -10.46 -15.00 12.73
CA PHE A 668 -11.38 -14.56 11.67
C PHE A 668 -11.04 -15.19 10.31
N SER A 669 -10.94 -16.52 10.30
CA SER A 669 -10.72 -17.35 9.09
C SER A 669 -9.30 -17.28 8.49
N PHE A 670 -8.29 -16.89 9.27
CA PHE A 670 -6.89 -16.87 8.84
C PHE A 670 -6.05 -17.93 9.58
N TYR A 671 -6.45 -19.19 9.45
CA TYR A 671 -5.86 -20.34 10.19
C TYR A 671 -5.75 -21.63 9.37
N THR A 672 -6.08 -21.60 8.07
CA THR A 672 -5.89 -22.77 7.21
C THR A 672 -4.40 -23.05 7.02
N THR A 673 -4.05 -24.23 6.51
CA THR A 673 -2.64 -24.54 6.21
C THR A 673 -2.03 -23.53 5.24
N LYS A 674 -2.78 -23.05 4.23
CA LYS A 674 -2.30 -22.02 3.31
C LYS A 674 -2.09 -20.67 3.99
N ASP A 675 -2.92 -20.31 4.97
CA ASP A 675 -2.75 -19.08 5.75
C ASP A 675 -1.49 -19.15 6.62
N VAL A 676 -1.24 -20.29 7.27
CA VAL A 676 0.00 -20.52 8.03
C VAL A 676 1.22 -20.46 7.12
N LEU A 677 1.17 -21.06 5.93
CA LEU A 677 2.24 -20.91 4.94
C LEU A 677 2.41 -19.45 4.49
N ARG A 678 1.32 -18.68 4.38
CA ARG A 678 1.36 -17.25 4.07
C ARG A 678 2.03 -16.44 5.18
N MET A 679 1.79 -16.76 6.45
CA MET A 679 2.55 -16.16 7.56
C MET A 679 4.05 -16.44 7.41
N ILE A 680 4.43 -17.66 7.02
CA ILE A 680 5.84 -18.03 6.80
C ILE A 680 6.43 -17.31 5.57
N ASP A 681 5.74 -17.32 4.43
CA ASP A 681 6.16 -16.64 3.21
C ASP A 681 6.33 -15.13 3.44
N PHE A 682 5.43 -14.49 4.19
CA PHE A 682 5.44 -13.04 4.43
C PHE A 682 6.22 -12.66 5.70
N ASN A 683 6.91 -13.61 6.36
CA ASN A 683 7.68 -13.40 7.59
C ASN A 683 6.86 -12.72 8.72
N LEU A 684 5.66 -13.25 8.98
CA LEU A 684 4.71 -12.72 9.97
C LEU A 684 4.61 -13.61 11.19
N SER A 685 4.47 -12.97 12.35
CA SER A 685 4.13 -13.61 13.61
C SER A 685 2.62 -13.86 13.70
N PRO A 686 2.16 -15.00 14.24
CA PRO A 686 0.73 -15.26 14.39
C PRO A 686 0.11 -14.30 15.42
N SER A 687 -1.18 -14.02 15.24
CA SER A 687 -1.96 -13.21 16.18
C SER A 687 -3.35 -13.79 16.45
N PHE A 688 -3.84 -13.56 17.65
CA PHE A 688 -5.18 -13.95 18.12
C PHE A 688 -5.78 -12.86 19.01
N VAL A 689 -7.10 -12.80 19.04
CA VAL A 689 -7.87 -12.01 19.99
C VAL A 689 -8.74 -12.95 20.83
N LEU A 690 -8.69 -12.76 22.16
CA LEU A 690 -9.14 -13.74 23.13
C LEU A 690 -10.06 -13.12 24.19
N THR A 691 -10.95 -13.95 24.72
CA THR A 691 -11.78 -13.69 25.90
C THR A 691 -11.69 -14.88 26.85
N GLN A 692 -11.87 -14.63 28.15
CA GLN A 692 -12.09 -15.71 29.11
C GLN A 692 -13.50 -16.29 28.96
N ASP A 693 -14.50 -15.41 28.94
CA ASP A 693 -15.90 -15.81 28.77
C ASP A 693 -16.28 -16.03 27.30
N PRO A 694 -17.37 -16.77 27.03
CA PRO A 694 -17.89 -16.96 25.67
C PRO A 694 -18.20 -15.65 24.94
N SER A 695 -17.79 -15.56 23.66
CA SER A 695 -17.95 -14.38 22.81
C SER A 695 -19.40 -13.90 22.62
N TYR A 696 -20.40 -14.79 22.78
CA TYR A 696 -21.81 -14.41 22.63
C TYR A 696 -22.25 -13.31 23.62
N GLN A 697 -21.53 -13.12 24.73
CA GLN A 697 -21.78 -12.04 25.69
C GLN A 697 -21.61 -10.64 25.04
N LEU A 698 -20.76 -10.53 24.01
CA LEU A 698 -20.52 -9.30 23.26
C LEU A 698 -21.56 -9.01 22.16
N THR A 699 -22.54 -9.90 21.93
CA THR A 699 -23.50 -9.75 20.82
C THR A 699 -24.32 -8.45 20.88
N LEU A 700 -24.53 -7.91 22.09
CA LEU A 700 -25.29 -6.68 22.31
C LEU A 700 -24.40 -5.44 22.48
N THR A 701 -23.09 -5.57 22.23
CA THR A 701 -22.13 -4.47 22.32
C THR A 701 -21.67 -4.03 20.93
N ASN A 702 -20.96 -2.90 20.85
CA ASN A 702 -20.28 -2.45 19.62
C ASN A 702 -19.13 -3.40 19.21
N SER A 703 -18.68 -4.25 20.14
CA SER A 703 -17.65 -5.28 19.96
C SER A 703 -18.19 -6.63 19.46
N ALA A 704 -19.43 -6.69 18.97
CA ALA A 704 -20.03 -7.91 18.40
C ALA A 704 -19.22 -8.53 17.24
N ARG A 705 -18.31 -7.77 16.61
CA ARG A 705 -17.34 -8.27 15.63
C ARG A 705 -16.40 -9.36 16.18
N TYR A 706 -16.18 -9.39 17.50
CA TYR A 706 -15.40 -10.44 18.17
C TYR A 706 -16.27 -11.67 18.45
N TYR A 707 -16.74 -12.33 17.39
CA TYR A 707 -17.74 -13.40 17.49
C TYR A 707 -17.17 -14.78 17.88
N SER A 708 -15.84 -14.96 17.88
CA SER A 708 -15.20 -16.23 18.27
C SER A 708 -13.83 -15.98 18.91
N THR A 709 -13.81 -15.91 20.25
CA THR A 709 -12.63 -15.48 21.01
C THR A 709 -12.37 -16.27 22.30
N GLU A 710 -13.24 -17.19 22.72
CA GLU A 710 -13.08 -17.87 24.01
C GLU A 710 -11.78 -18.70 24.06
N TYR A 711 -10.87 -18.38 24.98
CA TYR A 711 -9.50 -18.95 25.00
C TYR A 711 -9.47 -20.47 25.02
N ILE A 712 -10.36 -21.11 25.79
CA ILE A 712 -10.40 -22.57 25.91
C ILE A 712 -10.65 -23.26 24.55
N GLN A 713 -11.32 -22.59 23.62
CA GLN A 713 -11.60 -23.09 22.27
C GLN A 713 -10.38 -22.94 21.35
N TYR A 714 -9.53 -21.93 21.60
CA TYR A 714 -8.41 -21.58 20.74
C TYR A 714 -7.05 -22.11 21.22
N LYS A 715 -6.89 -22.45 22.50
CA LYS A 715 -5.63 -22.90 23.10
C LYS A 715 -4.83 -23.89 22.25
N ALA A 716 -5.48 -24.95 21.77
CA ALA A 716 -4.82 -25.97 20.95
C ALA A 716 -4.40 -25.43 19.58
N LEU A 717 -5.25 -24.62 18.95
CA LEU A 717 -4.98 -24.01 17.64
C LEU A 717 -3.86 -22.97 17.72
N ILE A 718 -3.80 -22.18 18.79
CA ILE A 718 -2.72 -21.22 19.05
C ILE A 718 -1.38 -21.94 19.04
N LYS A 719 -1.27 -23.04 19.80
CA LYS A 719 -0.03 -23.84 19.85
C LYS A 719 0.33 -24.43 18.49
N GLU A 720 -0.65 -25.00 17.79
CA GLU A 720 -0.44 -25.61 16.47
C GLU A 720 0.10 -24.59 15.45
N ILE A 721 -0.53 -23.42 15.34
CA ILE A 721 -0.10 -22.37 14.41
C ILE A 721 1.26 -21.83 14.83
N TYR A 722 1.45 -21.55 16.12
CA TYR A 722 2.71 -21.04 16.63
C TYR A 722 3.88 -21.96 16.32
N ASP A 723 3.75 -23.26 16.57
CA ASP A 723 4.82 -24.24 16.30
C ASP A 723 5.20 -24.25 14.83
N LYS A 724 4.21 -24.31 13.93
CA LYS A 724 4.45 -24.34 12.48
C LYS A 724 5.18 -23.11 11.98
N VAL A 725 4.80 -21.92 12.47
CA VAL A 725 5.44 -20.66 12.06
C VAL A 725 6.84 -20.56 12.69
N ASN A 726 6.95 -20.79 14.00
CA ASN A 726 8.20 -20.64 14.74
C ASN A 726 9.27 -21.63 14.28
N ASP A 727 8.90 -22.88 13.98
CA ASP A 727 9.86 -23.89 13.54
C ASP A 727 10.60 -23.52 12.25
N VAL A 728 9.98 -22.71 11.39
CA VAL A 728 10.62 -22.19 10.18
C VAL A 728 11.27 -20.84 10.44
N LEU A 729 10.54 -19.87 10.98
CA LEU A 729 10.98 -18.49 11.03
C LEU A 729 12.02 -18.19 12.11
N LYS A 730 12.18 -19.02 13.15
CA LYS A 730 13.18 -18.79 14.21
C LYS A 730 14.62 -18.71 13.69
N GLU A 731 14.91 -19.41 12.59
CA GLU A 731 16.24 -19.43 11.95
C GLU A 731 16.57 -18.15 11.17
N VAL A 732 15.55 -17.35 10.85
CA VAL A 732 15.66 -16.12 10.03
C VAL A 732 15.09 -14.89 10.76
N ALA A 733 14.77 -15.01 12.05
CA ALA A 733 14.06 -13.99 12.80
C ALA A 733 14.82 -12.64 12.90
N SER A 734 16.16 -12.69 12.91
CA SER A 734 17.05 -11.52 12.96
C SER A 734 17.84 -11.29 11.67
N ALA A 735 17.52 -12.04 10.61
CA ALA A 735 18.21 -11.96 9.33
C ALA A 735 17.49 -10.98 8.41
N GLU A 736 18.23 -10.23 7.60
CA GLU A 736 17.61 -9.39 6.57
C GLU A 736 17.11 -10.26 5.43
N TRP A 737 15.85 -10.08 5.06
CA TRP A 737 15.27 -10.65 3.85
C TRP A 737 15.79 -9.87 2.64
N ILE A 738 16.53 -10.54 1.77
CA ILE A 738 17.29 -9.94 0.65
C ILE A 738 16.86 -10.43 -0.74
N ASP A 739 16.18 -11.57 -0.85
CA ASP A 739 15.61 -11.98 -2.14
C ASP A 739 14.33 -12.83 -1.97
N ARG A 740 13.49 -12.85 -3.01
CA ARG A 740 12.33 -13.74 -3.11
C ARG A 740 12.15 -14.20 -4.55
N THR A 741 12.12 -15.51 -4.75
CA THR A 741 11.95 -16.13 -6.08
C THR A 741 10.74 -17.05 -6.12
N VAL A 742 9.95 -16.97 -7.19
CA VAL A 742 8.93 -17.98 -7.51
C VAL A 742 9.60 -19.07 -8.36
N VAL A 743 9.83 -20.24 -7.78
CA VAL A 743 10.56 -21.35 -8.42
C VAL A 743 9.68 -22.06 -9.44
N GLU A 744 8.44 -22.32 -9.04
CA GLU A 744 7.34 -22.81 -9.87
C GLU A 744 6.04 -22.23 -9.30
N ASN A 745 4.93 -22.29 -10.04
CA ASN A 745 3.66 -21.78 -9.53
C ASN A 745 3.30 -22.47 -8.19
N GLY A 746 3.15 -21.68 -7.13
CA GLY A 746 2.90 -22.18 -5.78
C GLY A 746 4.14 -22.63 -5.00
N VAL A 747 5.36 -22.45 -5.51
CA VAL A 747 6.61 -22.74 -4.79
C VAL A 747 7.49 -21.50 -4.73
N ILE A 748 7.78 -21.08 -3.50
CA ILE A 748 8.43 -19.80 -3.22
C ILE A 748 9.72 -20.05 -2.44
N LEU A 749 10.80 -19.35 -2.80
CA LEU A 749 12.07 -19.36 -2.10
C LEU A 749 12.39 -17.95 -1.60
N ASN A 750 12.45 -17.78 -0.27
CA ASN A 750 12.87 -16.55 0.38
C ASN A 750 14.32 -16.67 0.82
N THR A 751 15.16 -15.69 0.50
CA THR A 751 16.61 -15.71 0.77
C THR A 751 16.98 -14.63 1.78
N TYR A 752 17.81 -15.01 2.75
CA TYR A 752 18.22 -14.15 3.85
C TYR A 752 19.74 -13.94 3.86
N ASP A 753 20.18 -12.80 4.41
CA ASP A 753 21.59 -12.38 4.48
C ASP A 753 22.48 -13.29 5.34
N ASN A 754 21.89 -14.08 6.23
CA ASN A 754 22.58 -15.07 7.03
C ASN A 754 22.86 -16.40 6.29
N GLY A 755 22.59 -16.45 4.98
CA GLY A 755 22.79 -17.61 4.11
C GLY A 755 21.64 -18.60 4.11
N LYS A 756 20.61 -18.42 4.95
CA LYS A 756 19.46 -19.32 5.01
C LYS A 756 18.45 -19.02 3.90
N HIS A 757 17.76 -20.07 3.49
CA HIS A 757 16.62 -19.96 2.59
C HIS A 757 15.37 -20.57 3.21
N VAL A 758 14.21 -19.93 3.06
CA VAL A 758 12.92 -20.51 3.43
C VAL A 758 12.20 -20.92 2.15
N LEU A 759 12.03 -22.22 1.95
CA LEU A 759 11.30 -22.80 0.82
C LEU A 759 9.88 -23.15 1.24
N ILE A 760 8.89 -22.60 0.54
CA ILE A 760 7.45 -22.75 0.81
C ILE A 760 6.80 -23.47 -0.37
N ASN A 761 6.03 -24.52 -0.09
CA ASN A 761 5.26 -25.28 -1.08
C ASN A 761 3.76 -25.18 -0.81
N TYR A 762 3.05 -24.36 -1.60
CA TYR A 762 1.59 -24.20 -1.58
C TYR A 762 0.84 -25.26 -2.39
N THR A 763 1.56 -26.11 -3.13
CA THR A 763 0.95 -27.13 -3.99
C THR A 763 0.42 -28.31 -3.16
N ASP A 764 -0.42 -29.11 -3.80
CA ASP A 764 -1.03 -30.31 -3.23
C ASP A 764 -0.16 -31.58 -3.39
N HIS A 765 1.06 -31.43 -3.88
CA HIS A 765 2.03 -32.50 -4.06
C HIS A 765 3.41 -32.13 -3.51
N ALA A 766 4.24 -33.15 -3.25
CA ALA A 766 5.60 -32.92 -2.79
C ALA A 766 6.49 -32.50 -3.96
N ILE A 767 7.43 -31.60 -3.70
CA ILE A 767 8.42 -31.11 -4.66
C ILE A 767 9.82 -31.56 -4.25
N THR A 768 10.75 -31.59 -5.19
CA THR A 768 12.18 -31.80 -4.91
C THR A 768 12.97 -30.59 -5.38
N TYR A 769 13.53 -29.82 -4.45
CA TYR A 769 14.39 -28.68 -4.73
C TYR A 769 15.82 -29.01 -4.29
N GLU A 770 16.78 -28.96 -5.22
CA GLU A 770 18.19 -29.31 -4.97
C GLU A 770 18.42 -30.67 -4.27
N GLY A 771 17.56 -31.65 -4.57
CA GLY A 771 17.62 -32.99 -3.96
C GLY A 771 16.96 -33.11 -2.58
N ILE A 772 16.38 -32.02 -2.06
CA ILE A 772 15.62 -31.99 -0.80
C ILE A 772 14.12 -32.12 -1.11
N LEU A 773 13.48 -33.11 -0.51
CA LEU A 773 12.03 -33.31 -0.60
C LEU A 773 11.31 -32.32 0.35
N VAL A 774 10.40 -31.53 -0.20
CA VAL A 774 9.47 -30.67 0.56
C VAL A 774 8.04 -31.19 0.34
N PRO A 775 7.34 -31.66 1.39
CA PRO A 775 5.97 -32.14 1.28
C PRO A 775 5.00 -31.10 0.71
N ALA A 776 3.85 -31.59 0.22
CA ALA A 776 2.70 -30.74 -0.12
C ALA A 776 2.30 -29.86 1.08
N LEU A 777 1.88 -28.63 0.81
CA LEU A 777 1.37 -27.69 1.82
C LEU A 777 2.30 -27.56 3.05
N SER A 778 3.60 -27.38 2.81
CA SER A 778 4.61 -27.30 3.87
C SER A 778 5.68 -26.26 3.55
N ALA A 779 6.46 -25.88 4.57
CA ALA A 779 7.60 -24.99 4.42
C ALA A 779 8.80 -25.54 5.19
N ARG A 780 10.01 -25.16 4.76
CA ARG A 780 11.25 -25.63 5.36
C ARG A 780 12.37 -24.60 5.20
N THR A 781 13.18 -24.43 6.25
CA THR A 781 14.43 -23.69 6.19
C THR A 781 15.55 -24.59 5.66
N LEU A 782 16.33 -24.05 4.72
CA LEU A 782 17.48 -24.67 4.05
C LEU A 782 18.76 -23.90 4.41
N ASP A 783 19.89 -24.60 4.32
CA ASP A 783 21.24 -24.08 4.55
C ASP A 783 21.88 -23.46 3.31
#